data_AF-A0A923DW96-F1
#
_entry.id   AF-A0A923DW96-F1
#
_cell.length_a   1.000
_cell.length_b   1.000
_cell.length_c   1.000
_cell.angle_alpha   90.00
_cell.angle_beta   90.00
_cell.angle_gamma   90.00
#
_symmetry.space_group_name_H-M   'P 1'
#
loop_
_entity.id
_entity.type
_entity.pdbx_description
1 polymer ?
#
loop_
_entity_poly.entity_id
_entity_poly.type
_entity_poly.pdbx_seq_one_letter_code
_entity_poly.pdbx_strand_id
1 'polypeptide(L)'
;MNKLKLSFFITFIFSTSNLAFAQNKGKSEWVKYENGKLTYKTTPAGDRIMDFSHAGYKGGGVALPLIATTIVVKPAGTGDDTKAIQTAIDQVAKMPLRNGFRGAVELSAGVFNCANSIIISETGIVLRGKGSDIAGTTIKMSGAPHTAIVIGKGNTKVALGAVENNEQVEQITTRFVDSYVPFGATSFKVATTKGFKVGDTIAIYRPTTDAWVHFMEMDNMYREGKKQTWVGTGRQEISKRIIKAIAGNLITVDVPLADSYDAKFLLPMGVKVAKIKVLNRVTNVGVEDLHIQCEPLESAYGDAPYAGIRVGGDDCWVKNVFAEETMNTTVLAGDRITMQGVKIKHTYANLGASKPADFSLEGSMNLIDRCEATGGNTYFVWTSSLITGPNVVLNSTFKGIGSRIQPHQRWATGLLVDNCTIADGNIDFLNRGIAGSGHGWSMAWGVTWNSIAKSYIIQNPPGTVNWAIGCIGQREQTARLFDGSPIIPDGTFDSHGKPVTIQSLYLAQLEERLGNKSLKNIGYQANSSKEFTNKTITLTPFNPDRDPKLGINLAFERPVNTNNVRGTTREFGGERALDGNDKTYWAINDDLKQATFEVDMEGPVLINALKMSEALGNRIEEYKVEVQLDSKWILVDKGTSIGADKTVKFPSIVAWKVKLTISKFNDYPTLKSFGLYFVK
;
A
#
# COMPACT_ATOMS: atom_id res chain seq x y z
N MET A 1 45.91 36.47 -24.87
CA MET A 1 44.54 36.01 -25.16
C MET A 1 44.15 34.94 -24.16
N ASN A 2 43.45 35.35 -23.10
CA ASN A 2 42.99 34.50 -22.01
C ASN A 2 41.75 33.70 -22.45
N LYS A 3 41.76 32.38 -22.27
CA LYS A 3 40.53 31.57 -22.18
C LYS A 3 40.52 30.82 -20.85
N LEU A 4 39.69 31.33 -19.96
CA LEU A 4 39.33 30.81 -18.65
C LEU A 4 38.62 29.46 -18.82
N LYS A 5 39.17 28.37 -18.29
CA LYS A 5 38.42 27.11 -18.09
C LYS A 5 37.79 27.16 -16.70
N LEU A 6 36.48 27.40 -16.66
CA LEU A 6 35.67 27.37 -15.46
C LEU A 6 35.36 25.90 -15.13
N SER A 7 36.07 25.32 -14.16
CA SER A 7 35.69 24.02 -13.57
C SER A 7 34.58 24.24 -12.55
N PHE A 8 33.37 23.79 -12.83
CA PHE A 8 32.30 23.68 -11.85
C PHE A 8 32.58 22.49 -10.92
N PHE A 9 33.15 22.77 -9.75
CA PHE A 9 33.15 21.84 -8.62
C PHE A 9 31.75 21.87 -7.99
N ILE A 10 30.91 20.87 -8.24
CA ILE A 10 29.70 20.64 -7.46
C ILE A 10 30.12 19.84 -6.23
N THR A 11 30.42 20.57 -5.15
CA THR A 11 30.67 20.00 -3.83
C THR A 11 29.33 19.61 -3.21
N PHE A 12 29.02 18.31 -3.14
CA PHE A 12 27.94 17.80 -2.29
C PHE A 12 28.38 17.93 -0.83
N ILE A 13 27.95 19.00 -0.16
CA ILE A 13 28.07 19.13 1.29
C ILE A 13 27.01 18.20 1.91
N PHE A 14 27.42 17.04 2.41
CA PHE A 14 26.59 16.23 3.29
C PHE A 14 26.57 16.88 4.67
N SER A 15 25.64 17.81 4.90
CA SER A 15 25.36 18.31 6.24
C SER A 15 24.52 17.26 6.99
N THR A 16 25.11 16.58 7.97
CA THR A 16 24.36 15.85 9.00
C THR A 16 23.71 16.86 9.95
N SER A 17 22.60 17.45 9.53
CA SER A 17 21.82 18.37 10.36
C SER A 17 20.92 17.57 11.30
N ASN A 18 21.24 17.55 12.59
CA ASN A 18 20.25 17.31 13.63
C ASN A 18 19.22 18.45 13.57
N LEU A 19 18.06 18.20 12.95
CA LEU A 19 16.98 19.18 12.89
C LEU A 19 16.23 19.19 14.23
N ALA A 20 16.67 20.05 15.15
CA ALA A 20 15.82 20.50 16.24
C ALA A 20 14.80 21.52 15.66
N PHE A 21 13.54 21.09 15.47
CA PHE A 21 12.51 21.93 14.86
C PHE A 21 11.92 22.94 15.87
N ALA A 22 12.55 24.11 15.98
CA ALA A 22 11.90 25.30 16.54
C ALA A 22 10.89 25.87 15.51
N GLN A 23 9.67 26.12 15.98
CA GLN A 23 8.45 26.35 15.20
C GLN A 23 8.48 27.58 14.29
N ASN A 24 8.38 27.36 12.99
CA ASN A 24 7.66 28.28 12.11
C ASN A 24 6.79 27.39 11.20
N LYS A 25 5.50 27.22 11.51
CA LYS A 25 4.56 26.33 10.76
C LYS A 25 4.07 27.01 9.47
N GLY A 26 3.88 26.25 8.41
CA GLY A 26 3.32 26.73 7.14
C GLY A 26 1.81 26.93 7.25
N LYS A 27 1.24 27.69 6.32
CA LYS A 27 -0.21 27.71 6.09
C LYS A 27 -0.45 27.02 4.75
N SER A 28 -1.37 26.06 4.71
CA SER A 28 -1.75 25.47 3.43
C SER A 28 -2.61 26.45 2.63
N GLU A 29 -2.44 26.46 1.32
CA GLU A 29 -3.33 27.16 0.40
C GLU A 29 -4.60 26.36 0.10
N TRP A 30 -4.56 25.03 0.26
CA TRP A 30 -5.62 24.12 -0.15
C TRP A 30 -6.70 23.93 0.91
N VAL A 31 -6.29 23.82 2.18
CA VAL A 31 -7.22 23.75 3.31
C VAL A 31 -6.70 24.62 4.44
N LYS A 32 -7.54 25.54 4.91
CA LYS A 32 -7.19 26.49 5.98
C LYS A 32 -8.39 26.73 6.88
N TYR A 33 -8.12 27.23 8.09
CA TYR A 33 -9.18 27.79 8.93
C TYR A 33 -9.44 29.25 8.55
N GLU A 34 -10.71 29.56 8.31
CA GLU A 34 -11.22 30.93 8.21
C GLU A 34 -12.46 31.04 9.11
N ASN A 35 -12.44 32.01 10.03
CA ASN A 35 -13.51 32.22 11.01
C ASN A 35 -13.91 30.94 11.78
N GLY A 36 -12.92 30.10 12.11
CA GLY A 36 -13.12 28.86 12.86
C GLY A 36 -13.69 27.68 12.06
N LYS A 37 -13.84 27.81 10.74
CA LYS A 37 -14.29 26.74 9.84
C LYS A 37 -13.22 26.40 8.80
N LEU A 38 -13.24 25.17 8.30
CA LEU A 38 -12.38 24.77 7.20
C LEU A 38 -12.89 25.39 5.90
N THR A 39 -11.99 26.01 5.15
CA THR A 39 -12.24 26.47 3.79
C THR A 39 -11.28 25.79 2.83
N TYR A 40 -11.79 25.53 1.63
CA TYR A 40 -11.15 24.66 0.65
C TYR A 40 -10.93 25.42 -0.66
N LYS A 41 -9.69 25.40 -1.16
CA LYS A 41 -9.38 25.85 -2.51
C LYS A 41 -9.96 24.87 -3.52
N THR A 42 -10.46 25.40 -4.63
CA THR A 42 -10.95 24.59 -5.75
C THR A 42 -10.03 24.71 -6.95
N THR A 43 -9.96 23.65 -7.77
CA THR A 43 -9.47 23.75 -9.15
C THR A 43 -10.42 24.62 -9.98
N PRO A 44 -10.04 25.06 -11.20
CA PRO A 44 -10.96 25.73 -12.11
C PRO A 44 -12.21 24.90 -12.46
N ALA A 45 -12.10 23.57 -12.44
CA ALA A 45 -13.23 22.66 -12.69
C ALA A 45 -14.12 22.45 -11.44
N GLY A 46 -13.73 23.00 -10.28
CA GLY A 46 -14.47 22.93 -9.03
C GLY A 46 -14.05 21.80 -8.08
N ASP A 47 -13.01 21.04 -8.41
CA ASP A 47 -12.51 19.96 -7.56
C ASP A 47 -11.85 20.52 -6.31
N ARG A 48 -12.03 19.84 -5.18
CA ARG A 48 -11.40 20.21 -3.92
C ARG A 48 -11.05 18.97 -3.11
N ILE A 49 -10.09 19.12 -2.20
CA ILE A 49 -9.80 18.09 -1.19
C ILE A 49 -11.11 17.70 -0.48
N MET A 50 -11.48 16.41 -0.56
CA MET A 50 -12.74 15.90 -0.01
C MET A 50 -12.73 15.82 1.52
N ASP A 51 -13.90 15.63 2.13
CA ASP A 51 -14.01 15.28 3.54
C ASP A 51 -13.68 13.78 3.75
N PHE A 52 -12.51 13.52 4.35
CA PHE A 52 -12.04 12.18 4.69
C PHE A 52 -12.58 11.66 6.03
N SER A 53 -13.24 12.50 6.82
CA SER A 53 -13.65 12.17 8.19
C SER A 53 -14.71 11.07 8.29
N HIS A 54 -15.26 10.64 7.16
CA HIS A 54 -16.18 9.50 7.05
C HIS A 54 -15.49 8.13 7.13
N ALA A 55 -14.16 8.08 7.21
CA ALA A 55 -13.44 6.83 7.38
C ALA A 55 -13.47 6.31 8.84
N GLY A 56 -13.59 4.99 9.00
CA GLY A 56 -13.59 4.26 10.26
C GLY A 56 -14.94 3.65 10.64
N TYR A 57 -14.94 2.86 11.71
CA TYR A 57 -16.12 2.21 12.31
C TYR A 57 -17.30 3.17 12.39
N LYS A 58 -18.44 2.78 11.78
CA LYS A 58 -19.68 3.58 11.68
C LYS A 58 -19.50 4.97 11.07
N GLY A 59 -18.50 5.14 10.21
CA GLY A 59 -18.24 6.38 9.50
C GLY A 59 -17.36 7.36 10.28
N GLY A 60 -16.51 6.88 11.19
CA GLY A 60 -15.56 7.69 11.96
C GLY A 60 -16.16 8.40 13.17
N GLY A 61 -15.33 8.73 14.16
CA GLY A 61 -15.74 9.48 15.37
C GLY A 61 -16.56 8.70 16.40
N VAL A 62 -16.73 7.39 16.20
CA VAL A 62 -17.45 6.49 17.11
C VAL A 62 -16.45 5.65 17.90
N ALA A 63 -16.65 5.54 19.21
CA ALA A 63 -15.81 4.71 20.06
C ALA A 63 -16.03 3.22 19.73
N LEU A 64 -14.93 2.46 19.69
CA LEU A 64 -15.01 1.01 19.55
C LEU A 64 -15.68 0.43 20.81
N PRO A 65 -16.70 -0.43 20.66
CA PRO A 65 -17.53 -0.88 21.77
C PRO A 65 -16.81 -1.90 22.65
N LEU A 66 -16.96 -1.79 23.96
CA LEU A 66 -16.52 -2.83 24.90
C LEU A 66 -17.64 -3.85 25.09
N ILE A 67 -17.50 -5.03 24.51
CA ILE A 67 -18.49 -6.10 24.60
C ILE A 67 -18.14 -7.08 25.73
N ALA A 68 -19.13 -7.47 26.52
CA ALA A 68 -18.97 -8.42 27.62
C ALA A 68 -18.62 -9.83 27.10
N THR A 69 -17.72 -10.49 27.82
CA THR A 69 -17.33 -11.88 27.55
C THR A 69 -18.48 -12.83 27.85
N THR A 70 -18.82 -13.64 26.86
CA THR A 70 -19.86 -14.66 26.95
C THR A 70 -19.27 -16.05 27.18
N ILE A 71 -18.20 -16.36 26.46
CA ILE A 71 -17.51 -17.66 26.51
C ILE A 71 -16.02 -17.39 26.66
N VAL A 72 -15.37 -18.14 27.54
CA VAL A 72 -13.91 -18.17 27.67
C VAL A 72 -13.40 -19.50 27.13
N VAL A 73 -12.43 -19.45 26.21
CA VAL A 73 -11.73 -20.61 25.66
C VAL A 73 -10.32 -20.65 26.26
N LYS A 74 -9.90 -21.81 26.75
CA LYS A 74 -8.54 -22.05 27.24
C LYS A 74 -7.73 -22.79 26.17
N PRO A 75 -6.41 -22.55 26.06
CA PRO A 75 -5.59 -23.30 25.13
C PRO A 75 -5.55 -24.77 25.51
N ALA A 76 -5.52 -25.66 24.53
CA ALA A 76 -5.42 -27.11 24.72
C ALA A 76 -4.09 -27.53 25.34
N GLY A 77 -3.05 -26.67 25.28
CA GLY A 77 -1.68 -26.96 25.70
C GLY A 77 -0.91 -27.81 24.68
N THR A 78 -1.55 -28.86 24.15
CA THR A 78 -1.06 -29.67 23.03
C THR A 78 -2.19 -29.98 22.06
N GLY A 79 -1.93 -29.87 20.75
CA GLY A 79 -2.94 -30.14 19.69
C GLY A 79 -3.50 -28.86 19.07
N ASP A 80 -4.41 -29.02 18.10
CA ASP A 80 -5.03 -27.93 17.35
C ASP A 80 -6.25 -27.35 18.09
N ASP A 81 -6.21 -26.05 18.36
CA ASP A 81 -7.21 -25.27 19.06
C ASP A 81 -8.31 -24.72 18.14
N THR A 82 -8.11 -24.76 16.80
CA THR A 82 -9.02 -24.14 15.82
C THR A 82 -10.49 -24.51 16.06
N LYS A 83 -10.77 -25.81 16.24
CA LYS A 83 -12.14 -26.32 16.42
C LYS A 83 -12.79 -25.84 17.73
N ALA A 84 -12.01 -25.73 18.80
CA ALA A 84 -12.52 -25.27 20.09
C ALA A 84 -12.93 -23.80 20.01
N ILE A 85 -12.09 -22.97 19.39
CA ILE A 85 -12.39 -21.55 19.14
C ILE A 85 -13.62 -21.40 18.24
N GLN A 86 -13.67 -22.14 17.12
CA GLN A 86 -14.81 -22.09 16.21
C GLN A 86 -16.11 -22.51 16.89
N THR A 87 -16.08 -23.56 17.73
CA THR A 87 -17.25 -24.01 18.49
C THR A 87 -17.78 -22.91 19.42
N ALA A 88 -16.89 -22.16 20.09
CA ALA A 88 -17.30 -21.04 20.93
C ALA A 88 -17.94 -19.90 20.11
N ILE A 89 -17.37 -19.56 18.95
CA ILE A 89 -17.94 -18.58 18.03
C ILE A 89 -19.34 -19.02 17.58
N ASP A 90 -19.50 -20.28 17.18
CA ASP A 90 -20.77 -20.84 16.72
C ASP A 90 -21.84 -20.86 17.82
N GLN A 91 -21.44 -20.96 19.09
CA GLN A 91 -22.35 -20.84 20.23
C GLN A 91 -22.81 -19.40 20.43
N VAL A 92 -21.89 -18.42 20.39
CA VAL A 92 -22.25 -16.99 20.47
C VAL A 92 -23.10 -16.57 19.28
N ALA A 93 -22.84 -17.10 18.09
CA ALA A 93 -23.62 -16.86 16.87
C ALA A 93 -25.11 -17.21 17.00
N LYS A 94 -25.46 -18.17 17.85
CA LYS A 94 -26.86 -18.57 18.12
C LYS A 94 -27.57 -17.65 19.12
N MET A 95 -26.86 -16.75 19.79
CA MET A 95 -27.44 -15.85 20.78
C MET A 95 -28.17 -14.67 20.13
N PRO A 96 -29.23 -14.12 20.76
CA PRO A 96 -29.98 -13.00 20.19
C PRO A 96 -29.12 -11.73 20.11
N LEU A 97 -29.31 -10.95 19.04
CA LEU A 97 -28.71 -9.62 18.93
C LEU A 97 -29.33 -8.67 19.98
N ARG A 98 -28.46 -8.02 20.75
CA ARG A 98 -28.80 -6.94 21.68
C ARG A 98 -27.96 -5.73 21.33
N ASN A 99 -28.60 -4.64 20.91
CA ASN A 99 -27.92 -3.41 20.46
C ASN A 99 -26.87 -3.64 19.36
N GLY A 100 -27.11 -4.63 18.48
CA GLY A 100 -26.19 -5.00 17.40
C GLY A 100 -25.12 -6.03 17.76
N PHE A 101 -25.13 -6.58 18.99
CA PHE A 101 -24.13 -7.55 19.47
C PHE A 101 -24.75 -8.83 20.03
N ARG A 102 -24.07 -9.96 19.83
CA ARG A 102 -24.40 -11.27 20.41
C ARG A 102 -23.53 -11.58 21.63
N GLY A 103 -22.27 -11.11 21.65
CA GLY A 103 -21.34 -11.30 22.75
C GLY A 103 -19.88 -11.41 22.30
N ALA A 104 -18.98 -11.57 23.27
CA ALA A 104 -17.56 -11.79 23.00
C ALA A 104 -17.13 -13.23 23.34
N VAL A 105 -16.31 -13.82 22.47
CA VAL A 105 -15.50 -15.01 22.75
C VAL A 105 -14.13 -14.52 23.21
N GLU A 106 -13.78 -14.82 24.45
CA GLU A 106 -12.48 -14.48 25.01
C GLU A 106 -11.57 -15.70 25.00
N LEU A 107 -10.38 -15.56 24.44
CA LEU A 107 -9.30 -16.51 24.54
C LEU A 107 -8.49 -16.14 25.79
N SER A 108 -8.25 -17.10 26.69
CA SER A 108 -7.42 -16.86 27.87
C SER A 108 -5.97 -16.56 27.47
N ALA A 109 -5.15 -16.10 28.42
CA ALA A 109 -3.71 -16.03 28.19
C ALA A 109 -3.14 -17.42 27.84
N GLY A 110 -2.10 -17.43 27.01
CA GLY A 110 -1.45 -18.65 26.52
C GLY A 110 -1.37 -18.76 25.00
N VAL A 111 -0.83 -19.89 24.54
CA VAL A 111 -0.60 -20.19 23.12
C VAL A 111 -1.67 -21.15 22.61
N PHE A 112 -2.41 -20.73 21.59
CA PHE A 112 -3.38 -21.53 20.85
C PHE A 112 -2.75 -21.94 19.52
N ASN A 113 -2.58 -23.24 19.29
CA ASN A 113 -2.05 -23.73 18.01
C ASN A 113 -3.20 -23.86 17.02
N CYS A 114 -3.21 -23.11 15.92
CA CYS A 114 -4.29 -23.12 14.95
C CYS A 114 -3.79 -23.64 13.60
N ALA A 115 -4.32 -24.79 13.17
CA ALA A 115 -4.00 -25.38 11.87
C ALA A 115 -4.87 -24.84 10.72
N ASN A 116 -5.94 -24.09 11.03
CA ASN A 116 -6.90 -23.56 10.07
C ASN A 116 -7.38 -22.15 10.46
N SER A 117 -8.05 -21.46 9.52
CA SER A 117 -8.67 -20.17 9.78
C SER A 117 -9.74 -20.21 10.86
N ILE A 118 -9.75 -19.19 11.72
CA ILE A 118 -10.87 -18.86 12.61
C ILE A 118 -11.84 -17.96 11.83
N ILE A 119 -13.11 -18.36 11.70
CA ILE A 119 -14.09 -17.67 10.85
C ILE A 119 -15.23 -17.08 11.71
N ILE A 120 -15.45 -15.77 11.57
CA ILE A 120 -16.55 -15.05 12.19
C ILE A 120 -17.51 -14.58 11.08
N SER A 121 -18.55 -15.38 10.83
CA SER A 121 -19.48 -15.21 9.71
C SER A 121 -20.84 -14.60 10.09
N GLU A 122 -21.00 -14.21 11.36
CA GLU A 122 -22.24 -13.66 11.91
C GLU A 122 -22.04 -12.27 12.54
N THR A 123 -23.04 -11.41 12.39
CA THR A 123 -23.06 -10.04 12.94
C THR A 123 -22.97 -10.05 14.47
N GLY A 124 -22.24 -9.08 15.02
CA GLY A 124 -22.28 -8.74 16.44
C GLY A 124 -21.38 -9.58 17.35
N ILE A 125 -20.37 -10.27 16.81
CA ILE A 125 -19.46 -11.13 17.58
C ILE A 125 -18.10 -10.45 17.74
N VAL A 126 -17.52 -10.52 18.93
CA VAL A 126 -16.14 -10.07 19.18
C VAL A 126 -15.27 -11.27 19.54
N LEU A 127 -14.12 -11.40 18.90
CA LEU A 127 -13.05 -12.32 19.32
C LEU A 127 -11.97 -11.51 20.02
N ARG A 128 -11.70 -11.84 21.30
CA ARG A 128 -10.79 -11.07 22.16
C ARG A 128 -9.75 -11.98 22.80
N GLY A 129 -8.50 -11.53 22.92
CA GLY A 129 -7.47 -12.15 23.76
C GLY A 129 -7.24 -11.41 25.08
N LYS A 130 -6.17 -11.78 25.81
CA LYS A 130 -5.74 -11.13 27.05
C LYS A 130 -4.60 -10.13 26.88
N GLY A 131 -4.31 -9.74 25.64
CA GLY A 131 -3.21 -8.83 25.29
C GLY A 131 -2.45 -9.34 24.08
N SER A 132 -1.78 -8.42 23.39
CA SER A 132 -0.99 -8.65 22.18
C SER A 132 0.49 -8.89 22.44
N ASP A 133 0.92 -8.87 23.70
CA ASP A 133 2.27 -9.26 24.09
C ASP A 133 2.38 -10.78 24.33
N ILE A 134 3.61 -11.25 24.57
CA ILE A 134 3.90 -12.68 24.78
C ILE A 134 3.26 -13.27 26.05
N ALA A 135 2.89 -12.43 27.03
CA ALA A 135 2.20 -12.86 28.25
C ALA A 135 0.68 -12.92 28.06
N GLY A 136 0.16 -12.29 27.01
CA GLY A 136 -1.24 -12.30 26.61
C GLY A 136 -1.65 -13.57 25.88
N THR A 137 -2.37 -13.40 24.77
CA THR A 137 -2.91 -14.51 23.97
C THR A 137 -2.21 -14.57 22.62
N THR A 138 -1.58 -15.71 22.34
CA THR A 138 -0.95 -15.96 21.03
C THR A 138 -1.74 -16.99 20.24
N ILE A 139 -2.13 -16.64 19.01
CA ILE A 139 -2.54 -17.59 17.97
C ILE A 139 -1.28 -17.97 17.20
N LYS A 140 -0.78 -19.18 17.45
CA LYS A 140 0.35 -19.76 16.72
C LYS A 140 -0.17 -20.51 15.50
N MET A 141 0.12 -20.01 14.31
CA MET A 141 -0.29 -20.61 13.05
C MET A 141 0.52 -21.88 12.77
N SER A 142 -0.16 -22.94 12.33
CA SER A 142 0.42 -24.23 12.01
C SER A 142 -0.28 -24.86 10.79
N GLY A 143 0.16 -26.04 10.35
CA GLY A 143 -0.44 -26.74 9.22
C GLY A 143 -0.05 -26.15 7.86
N ALA A 144 -0.99 -26.16 6.91
CA ALA A 144 -0.78 -25.55 5.60
C ALA A 144 -1.03 -24.03 5.68
N PRO A 145 -0.35 -23.20 4.85
CA PRO A 145 -0.59 -21.76 4.82
C PRO A 145 -2.07 -21.37 4.64
N HIS A 146 -2.54 -20.47 5.50
CA HIS A 146 -3.92 -19.98 5.54
C HIS A 146 -3.98 -18.56 6.13
N THR A 147 -5.16 -17.94 6.14
CA THR A 147 -5.41 -16.68 6.86
C THR A 147 -5.79 -16.97 8.31
N ALA A 148 -5.15 -16.35 9.31
CA ALA A 148 -5.43 -16.65 10.73
C ALA A 148 -6.90 -16.39 11.11
N ILE A 149 -7.41 -15.20 10.78
CA ILE A 149 -8.77 -14.80 11.16
C ILE A 149 -9.50 -14.17 9.97
N VAL A 150 -10.74 -14.60 9.73
CA VAL A 150 -11.60 -14.06 8.68
C VAL A 150 -12.92 -13.57 9.26
N ILE A 151 -13.18 -12.27 9.12
CA ILE A 151 -14.48 -11.65 9.38
C ILE A 151 -15.26 -11.62 8.07
N GLY A 152 -16.36 -12.36 7.99
CA GLY A 152 -17.22 -12.46 6.81
C GLY A 152 -17.57 -13.89 6.43
N LYS A 153 -18.30 -14.06 5.33
CA LYS A 153 -18.76 -15.38 4.85
C LYS A 153 -17.65 -16.13 4.13
N GLY A 154 -16.64 -16.58 4.90
CA GLY A 154 -15.86 -17.80 4.67
C GLY A 154 -15.11 -17.99 3.34
N ASN A 155 -15.09 -17.03 2.40
CA ASN A 155 -14.26 -17.18 1.21
C ASN A 155 -12.80 -16.84 1.56
N THR A 156 -12.14 -17.79 2.22
CA THR A 156 -10.73 -17.73 2.58
C THR A 156 -9.80 -17.84 1.35
N LYS A 157 -10.36 -18.03 0.14
CA LYS A 157 -9.64 -18.18 -1.13
C LYS A 157 -9.83 -16.99 -2.09
N VAL A 158 -10.26 -15.84 -1.61
CA VAL A 158 -10.23 -14.62 -2.43
C VAL A 158 -8.79 -14.14 -2.52
N ALA A 159 -8.18 -14.25 -3.71
CA ALA A 159 -6.86 -13.71 -3.97
C ALA A 159 -6.83 -12.21 -3.64
N LEU A 160 -5.68 -11.70 -3.18
CA LEU A 160 -5.51 -10.28 -2.91
C LEU A 160 -5.86 -9.44 -4.13
N GLY A 161 -6.61 -8.37 -3.88
CA GLY A 161 -7.13 -7.50 -4.92
C GLY A 161 -8.23 -8.10 -5.80
N ALA A 162 -8.75 -9.30 -5.50
CA ALA A 162 -10.02 -9.74 -6.05
C ALA A 162 -11.16 -9.15 -5.20
N VAL A 163 -12.05 -8.40 -5.85
CA VAL A 163 -13.27 -7.88 -5.21
C VAL A 163 -14.21 -9.07 -5.01
N GLU A 164 -14.72 -9.26 -3.79
CA GLU A 164 -15.81 -10.22 -3.58
C GLU A 164 -16.97 -9.85 -4.52
N ASN A 165 -17.43 -10.83 -5.33
CA ASN A 165 -18.62 -10.69 -6.16
C ASN A 165 -19.83 -10.47 -5.25
N ASN A 166 -20.05 -9.23 -4.87
CA ASN A 166 -21.26 -8.82 -4.18
C ASN A 166 -22.27 -8.46 -5.24
N GLU A 167 -23.01 -9.45 -5.70
CA GLU A 167 -24.19 -9.26 -6.55
C GLU A 167 -25.15 -8.28 -5.88
N GLN A 168 -25.10 -7.02 -6.30
CA GLN A 168 -26.06 -6.01 -5.88
C GLN A 168 -27.28 -6.14 -6.79
N VAL A 169 -28.47 -6.23 -6.21
CA VAL A 169 -29.70 -6.22 -7.00
C VAL A 169 -30.07 -4.77 -7.29
N GLU A 170 -29.88 -4.36 -8.54
CA GLU A 170 -30.33 -3.07 -9.06
C GLU A 170 -31.87 -3.07 -9.13
N GLN A 171 -32.50 -2.07 -8.50
CA GLN A 171 -33.95 -1.94 -8.50
C GLN A 171 -34.42 -0.92 -9.53
N ILE A 172 -33.79 0.24 -9.53
CA ILE A 172 -34.15 1.41 -10.34
C ILE A 172 -32.85 2.10 -10.74
N THR A 173 -32.75 2.54 -11.99
CA THR A 173 -31.56 3.22 -12.50
C THR A 173 -31.89 4.59 -13.07
N THR A 174 -30.90 5.47 -13.03
CA THR A 174 -30.87 6.79 -13.67
C THR A 174 -29.42 7.06 -14.10
N ARG A 175 -29.14 8.23 -14.64
CA ARG A 175 -27.78 8.63 -15.05
C ARG A 175 -27.49 10.07 -14.72
N PHE A 176 -26.21 10.40 -14.57
CA PHE A 176 -25.77 11.79 -14.46
C PHE A 176 -26.18 12.57 -15.72
N VAL A 177 -26.50 13.85 -15.52
CA VAL A 177 -26.74 14.81 -16.62
C VAL A 177 -25.86 16.05 -16.54
N ASP A 178 -25.05 16.19 -15.48
CA ASP A 178 -24.02 17.21 -15.44
C ASP A 178 -22.95 16.93 -16.50
N SER A 179 -22.41 17.99 -17.09
CA SER A 179 -21.23 17.89 -17.96
C SER A 179 -19.98 17.50 -17.16
N TYR A 180 -19.91 17.96 -15.91
CA TYR A 180 -18.83 17.66 -14.98
C TYR A 180 -19.36 17.60 -13.54
N VAL A 181 -19.02 16.54 -12.80
CA VAL A 181 -19.21 16.46 -11.34
C VAL A 181 -17.83 16.45 -10.67
N PRO A 182 -17.50 17.46 -9.85
CA PRO A 182 -16.17 17.56 -9.25
C PRO A 182 -15.85 16.50 -8.20
N PHE A 183 -14.57 16.19 -8.05
CA PHE A 183 -14.05 15.50 -6.88
C PHE A 183 -14.38 16.29 -5.60
N GLY A 184 -14.87 15.60 -4.56
CA GLY A 184 -15.32 16.22 -3.32
C GLY A 184 -16.72 16.84 -3.38
N ALA A 185 -17.47 16.63 -4.46
CA ALA A 185 -18.88 17.01 -4.56
C ALA A 185 -19.78 16.14 -3.65
N THR A 186 -20.80 16.74 -3.05
CA THR A 186 -21.83 16.04 -2.26
C THR A 186 -23.19 16.00 -2.96
N SER A 187 -23.30 16.61 -4.15
CA SER A 187 -24.54 16.67 -4.90
C SER A 187 -24.26 16.60 -6.40
N PHE A 188 -25.18 15.99 -7.14
CA PHE A 188 -25.12 15.84 -8.60
C PHE A 188 -26.54 15.75 -9.16
N LYS A 189 -26.70 16.13 -10.44
CA LYS A 189 -27.97 16.06 -11.16
C LYS A 189 -28.09 14.75 -11.92
N VAL A 190 -29.28 14.18 -11.86
CA VAL A 190 -29.64 12.97 -12.61
C VAL A 190 -30.77 13.25 -13.59
N ALA A 191 -30.94 12.38 -14.59
CA ALA A 191 -31.99 12.52 -15.59
C ALA A 191 -33.41 12.49 -14.98
N THR A 192 -33.59 11.67 -13.95
CA THR A 192 -34.80 11.61 -13.14
C THR A 192 -34.50 11.05 -11.76
N THR A 193 -35.25 11.51 -10.75
CA THR A 193 -35.25 11.01 -9.37
C THR A 193 -36.46 10.14 -9.06
N LYS A 194 -37.32 9.85 -10.05
CA LYS A 194 -38.51 9.00 -9.89
C LYS A 194 -38.11 7.62 -9.35
N GLY A 195 -38.68 7.22 -8.22
CA GLY A 195 -38.41 5.93 -7.57
C GLY A 195 -37.25 5.92 -6.56
N PHE A 196 -36.48 7.00 -6.50
CA PHE A 196 -35.50 7.25 -5.45
C PHE A 196 -36.15 8.01 -4.29
N LYS A 197 -35.73 7.74 -3.06
CA LYS A 197 -36.12 8.51 -1.86
C LYS A 197 -34.93 8.77 -0.96
N VAL A 198 -35.05 9.78 -0.11
CA VAL A 198 -34.10 10.02 0.99
C VAL A 198 -33.98 8.76 1.85
N GLY A 199 -32.75 8.37 2.19
CA GLY A 199 -32.41 7.14 2.89
C GLY A 199 -32.17 5.93 2.00
N ASP A 200 -32.48 5.99 0.69
CA ASP A 200 -32.09 4.91 -0.23
C ASP A 200 -30.56 4.83 -0.36
N THR A 201 -30.05 3.61 -0.38
CA THR A 201 -28.67 3.32 -0.78
C THR A 201 -28.58 3.23 -2.30
N ILE A 202 -27.60 3.93 -2.86
CA ILE A 202 -27.31 3.94 -4.29
C ILE A 202 -25.88 3.48 -4.57
N ALA A 203 -25.67 2.86 -5.72
CA ALA A 203 -24.37 2.67 -6.34
C ALA A 203 -24.23 3.61 -7.55
N ILE A 204 -23.10 4.29 -7.62
CA ILE A 204 -22.68 5.14 -8.73
C ILE A 204 -21.61 4.37 -9.49
N TYR A 205 -21.89 4.05 -10.75
CA TYR A 205 -21.03 3.27 -11.63
C TYR A 205 -20.36 4.21 -12.63
N ARG A 206 -19.06 4.43 -12.45
CA ARG A 206 -18.22 5.19 -13.38
C ARG A 206 -17.64 4.24 -14.41
N PRO A 207 -18.01 4.33 -15.70
CA PRO A 207 -17.49 3.43 -16.71
C PRO A 207 -16.04 3.77 -17.07
N THR A 208 -15.28 2.75 -17.45
CA THR A 208 -14.04 2.89 -18.19
C THR A 208 -14.37 2.90 -19.68
N THR A 209 -14.05 4.01 -20.36
CA THR A 209 -14.22 4.16 -21.82
C THR A 209 -12.86 4.25 -22.50
N ASP A 210 -12.80 3.94 -23.80
CA ASP A 210 -11.56 4.12 -24.57
C ASP A 210 -11.09 5.57 -24.58
N ALA A 211 -12.02 6.53 -24.70
CA ALA A 211 -11.72 7.96 -24.66
C ALA A 211 -11.07 8.38 -23.34
N TRP A 212 -11.52 7.81 -22.21
CA TRP A 212 -10.94 8.08 -20.91
C TRP A 212 -9.56 7.42 -20.75
N VAL A 213 -9.39 6.17 -21.20
CA VAL A 213 -8.10 5.48 -21.16
C VAL A 213 -7.06 6.22 -22.03
N HIS A 214 -7.47 6.71 -23.20
CA HIS A 214 -6.63 7.53 -24.08
C HIS A 214 -6.27 8.88 -23.42
N PHE A 215 -7.24 9.58 -22.82
CA PHE A 215 -6.98 10.82 -22.08
C PHE A 215 -5.99 10.63 -20.93
N MET A 216 -6.00 9.46 -20.29
CA MET A 216 -5.05 9.09 -19.23
C MET A 216 -3.67 8.64 -19.77
N GLU A 217 -3.51 8.60 -21.10
CA GLU A 217 -2.34 8.11 -21.83
C GLU A 217 -2.01 6.63 -21.54
N MET A 218 -3.00 5.83 -21.13
CA MET A 218 -2.82 4.44 -20.71
C MET A 218 -3.12 3.41 -21.80
N ASP A 219 -3.41 3.87 -23.03
CA ASP A 219 -3.60 3.04 -24.22
C ASP A 219 -2.29 2.74 -24.99
N ASN A 220 -1.18 3.36 -24.59
CA ASN A 220 0.14 3.25 -25.22
C ASN A 220 1.13 2.35 -24.47
N MET A 221 0.65 1.46 -23.60
CA MET A 221 1.49 0.56 -22.80
C MET A 221 1.81 -0.73 -23.55
N TYR A 222 3.10 -1.06 -23.70
CA TYR A 222 3.55 -2.28 -24.38
C TYR A 222 4.67 -2.97 -23.59
N ARG A 223 4.64 -4.29 -23.54
CA ARG A 223 5.70 -5.14 -22.97
C ARG A 223 6.10 -6.17 -24.01
N GLU A 224 7.36 -6.16 -24.42
CA GLU A 224 7.87 -7.09 -25.45
C GLU A 224 6.99 -7.11 -26.72
N GLY A 225 6.55 -5.92 -27.17
CA GLY A 225 5.68 -5.76 -28.33
C GLY A 225 4.19 -6.11 -28.10
N LYS A 226 3.82 -6.64 -26.93
CA LYS A 226 2.43 -6.96 -26.57
C LYS A 226 1.78 -5.80 -25.81
N LYS A 227 0.64 -5.34 -26.31
CA LYS A 227 -0.16 -4.31 -25.63
C LYS A 227 -0.54 -4.78 -24.22
N GLN A 228 -0.36 -3.90 -23.23
CA GLN A 228 -0.79 -4.12 -21.86
C GLN A 228 -2.10 -3.38 -21.62
N THR A 229 -2.94 -3.92 -20.74
CA THR A 229 -4.21 -3.30 -20.36
C THR A 229 -4.12 -2.76 -18.95
N TRP A 230 -4.31 -1.45 -18.82
CA TRP A 230 -4.54 -0.80 -17.53
C TRP A 230 -5.94 -1.19 -17.02
N VAL A 231 -6.92 -0.29 -17.04
CA VAL A 231 -8.31 -0.63 -16.78
C VAL A 231 -8.95 -1.02 -18.11
N GLY A 232 -9.56 -2.21 -18.18
CA GLY A 232 -10.24 -2.68 -19.38
C GLY A 232 -11.53 -1.88 -19.64
N THR A 233 -11.78 -1.52 -20.89
CA THR A 233 -13.00 -0.84 -21.34
C THR A 233 -14.24 -1.63 -20.92
N GLY A 234 -15.26 -0.92 -20.42
CA GLY A 234 -16.46 -1.51 -19.87
C GLY A 234 -16.39 -1.85 -18.38
N ARG A 235 -15.20 -1.92 -17.77
CA ARG A 235 -15.09 -2.04 -16.30
C ARG A 235 -15.65 -0.80 -15.63
N GLN A 236 -16.17 -0.98 -14.41
CA GLN A 236 -16.82 0.08 -13.66
C GLN A 236 -16.18 0.22 -12.28
N GLU A 237 -15.83 1.44 -11.93
CA GLU A 237 -15.60 1.83 -10.55
C GLU A 237 -16.96 2.07 -9.88
N ILE A 238 -17.11 1.61 -8.64
CA ILE A 238 -18.38 1.66 -7.91
C ILE A 238 -18.21 2.45 -6.62
N SER A 239 -19.01 3.50 -6.47
CA SER A 239 -19.15 4.27 -5.23
C SER A 239 -20.54 4.05 -4.61
N LYS A 240 -20.60 3.57 -3.37
CA LYS A 240 -21.84 3.40 -2.62
C LYS A 240 -22.14 4.64 -1.78
N ARG A 241 -23.37 5.16 -1.82
CA ARG A 241 -23.81 6.37 -1.09
C ARG A 241 -25.24 6.23 -0.57
N ILE A 242 -25.59 7.01 0.44
CA ILE A 242 -26.97 7.17 0.93
C ILE A 242 -27.51 8.51 0.49
N ILE A 243 -28.71 8.53 -0.09
CA ILE A 243 -29.38 9.79 -0.45
C ILE A 243 -29.78 10.55 0.81
N LYS A 244 -29.26 11.76 0.98
CA LYS A 244 -29.56 12.67 2.08
C LYS A 244 -30.64 13.70 1.74
N ALA A 245 -30.72 14.12 0.48
CA ALA A 245 -31.77 15.03 0.02
C ALA A 245 -32.04 14.83 -1.47
N ILE A 246 -33.27 15.14 -1.88
CA ILE A 246 -33.70 15.20 -3.27
C ILE A 246 -34.40 16.55 -3.49
N ALA A 247 -33.93 17.32 -4.48
CA ALA A 247 -34.54 18.57 -4.89
C ALA A 247 -34.68 18.59 -6.42
N GLY A 248 -35.88 18.25 -6.92
CA GLY A 248 -36.08 18.01 -8.35
C GLY A 248 -35.18 16.88 -8.86
N ASN A 249 -34.28 17.20 -9.78
CA ASN A 249 -33.30 16.27 -10.35
C ASN A 249 -31.95 16.27 -9.62
N LEU A 250 -31.78 17.09 -8.59
CA LEU A 250 -30.55 17.13 -7.78
C LEU A 250 -30.65 16.10 -6.65
N ILE A 251 -29.67 15.19 -6.58
CA ILE A 251 -29.46 14.27 -5.47
C ILE A 251 -28.31 14.80 -4.62
N THR A 252 -28.47 14.79 -3.30
CA THR A 252 -27.39 15.03 -2.32
C THR A 252 -27.11 13.76 -1.55
N VAL A 253 -25.83 13.42 -1.36
CA VAL A 253 -25.37 12.19 -0.71
C VAL A 253 -24.69 12.45 0.64
N ASP A 254 -24.52 11.38 1.41
CA ASP A 254 -23.96 11.38 2.77
C ASP A 254 -22.44 11.57 2.84
N VAL A 255 -21.71 10.99 1.88
CA VAL A 255 -20.25 11.07 1.77
C VAL A 255 -19.88 11.74 0.45
N PRO A 256 -18.91 12.68 0.41
CA PRO A 256 -18.47 13.28 -0.85
C PRO A 256 -17.97 12.22 -1.85
N LEU A 257 -18.10 12.51 -3.14
CA LEU A 257 -17.60 11.62 -4.20
C LEU A 257 -16.07 11.66 -4.25
N ALA A 258 -15.45 10.48 -4.35
CA ALA A 258 -14.00 10.31 -4.28
C ALA A 258 -13.32 10.36 -5.66
N ASP A 259 -14.07 10.53 -6.75
CA ASP A 259 -13.54 10.79 -8.09
C ASP A 259 -14.35 11.93 -8.73
N SER A 260 -13.84 12.45 -9.84
CA SER A 260 -14.51 13.36 -10.74
C SER A 260 -15.18 12.60 -11.90
N TYR A 261 -16.21 13.21 -12.48
CA TYR A 261 -17.00 12.60 -13.54
C TYR A 261 -17.17 13.59 -14.69
N ASP A 262 -16.38 13.41 -15.75
CA ASP A 262 -16.42 14.25 -16.95
C ASP A 262 -17.17 13.55 -18.08
N ALA A 263 -18.34 14.09 -18.45
CA ALA A 263 -19.16 13.54 -19.52
C ALA A 263 -18.43 13.49 -20.87
N LYS A 264 -17.45 14.37 -21.11
CA LYS A 264 -16.63 14.40 -22.33
C LYS A 264 -15.94 13.06 -22.59
N PHE A 265 -15.47 12.40 -21.54
CA PHE A 265 -14.75 11.13 -21.65
C PHE A 265 -15.63 9.93 -21.35
N LEU A 266 -16.71 10.10 -20.60
CA LEU A 266 -17.53 8.98 -20.13
C LEU A 266 -18.72 8.64 -21.05
N LEU A 267 -19.11 9.52 -21.98
CA LEU A 267 -20.14 9.24 -22.97
C LEU A 267 -19.63 8.36 -24.13
N PRO A 268 -20.52 7.58 -24.81
CA PRO A 268 -21.96 7.51 -24.60
C PRO A 268 -22.40 6.59 -23.45
N MET A 269 -21.48 5.86 -22.80
CA MET A 269 -21.82 4.95 -21.69
C MET A 269 -22.48 5.69 -20.52
N GLY A 270 -21.92 6.84 -20.16
CA GLY A 270 -22.41 7.71 -19.09
C GLY A 270 -22.24 7.10 -17.68
N VAL A 271 -22.40 7.94 -16.66
CA VAL A 271 -22.36 7.49 -15.26
C VAL A 271 -23.74 7.01 -14.85
N LYS A 272 -23.85 5.72 -14.53
CA LYS A 272 -25.09 5.10 -14.07
C LYS A 272 -25.24 5.27 -12.56
N VAL A 273 -26.44 5.59 -12.11
CA VAL A 273 -26.81 5.58 -10.68
C VAL A 273 -27.91 4.57 -10.51
N ALA A 274 -27.69 3.57 -9.66
CA ALA A 274 -28.70 2.56 -9.35
C ALA A 274 -29.06 2.61 -7.88
N LYS A 275 -30.36 2.51 -7.59
CA LYS A 275 -30.82 2.11 -6.26
C LYS A 275 -30.51 0.63 -6.08
N ILE A 276 -29.82 0.31 -5.00
CA ILE A 276 -29.35 -1.04 -4.72
C ILE A 276 -29.93 -1.56 -3.41
N LYS A 277 -30.10 -2.88 -3.35
CA LYS A 277 -30.17 -3.60 -2.08
C LYS A 277 -28.78 -4.13 -1.75
N VAL A 278 -28.18 -3.63 -0.69
CA VAL A 278 -26.87 -4.13 -0.22
C VAL A 278 -27.05 -5.55 0.33
N LEU A 279 -26.23 -6.50 -0.12
CA LEU A 279 -26.21 -7.85 0.44
C LEU A 279 -25.82 -7.80 1.93
N ASN A 280 -26.33 -8.76 2.71
CA ASN A 280 -26.06 -8.86 4.14
C ASN A 280 -24.58 -9.26 4.38
N ARG A 281 -23.67 -8.28 4.39
CA ARG A 281 -22.36 -8.40 5.03
C ARG A 281 -22.53 -8.43 6.54
N VAL A 282 -21.62 -9.11 7.23
CA VAL A 282 -21.57 -9.06 8.70
C VAL A 282 -21.26 -7.63 9.14
N THR A 283 -21.82 -7.22 10.27
CA THR A 283 -21.53 -5.91 10.88
C THR A 283 -21.24 -6.04 12.36
N ASN A 284 -20.64 -5.02 12.95
CA ASN A 284 -20.35 -4.98 14.38
C ASN A 284 -19.51 -6.18 14.85
N VAL A 285 -18.52 -6.58 14.05
CA VAL A 285 -17.59 -7.67 14.37
C VAL A 285 -16.22 -7.10 14.71
N GLY A 286 -15.61 -7.60 15.79
CA GLY A 286 -14.33 -7.12 16.32
C GLY A 286 -13.32 -8.24 16.52
N VAL A 287 -12.05 -7.94 16.27
CA VAL A 287 -10.90 -8.77 16.66
C VAL A 287 -9.96 -7.92 17.50
N GLU A 288 -9.67 -8.31 18.73
CA GLU A 288 -8.90 -7.45 19.63
C GLU A 288 -7.98 -8.15 20.63
N ASP A 289 -6.91 -7.47 21.03
CA ASP A 289 -6.01 -7.86 22.12
C ASP A 289 -5.36 -9.24 21.91
N LEU A 290 -4.79 -9.48 20.71
CA LEU A 290 -4.21 -10.76 20.29
C LEU A 290 -2.81 -10.59 19.70
N HIS A 291 -1.99 -11.62 19.85
CA HIS A 291 -0.78 -11.85 19.09
C HIS A 291 -1.03 -12.96 18.05
N ILE A 292 -0.64 -12.75 16.79
CA ILE A 292 -0.68 -13.73 15.71
C ILE A 292 0.76 -14.01 15.29
N GLN A 293 1.16 -15.28 15.36
CA GLN A 293 2.52 -15.70 15.10
C GLN A 293 2.53 -16.80 14.04
N CYS A 294 3.32 -16.65 12.98
CA CYS A 294 3.77 -17.78 12.18
C CYS A 294 5.27 -17.99 12.33
N GLU A 295 5.75 -19.20 12.05
CA GLU A 295 7.20 -19.44 11.94
C GLU A 295 7.78 -18.51 10.87
N PRO A 296 9.01 -17.98 11.04
CA PRO A 296 9.65 -17.16 10.02
C PRO A 296 9.68 -17.91 8.68
N LEU A 297 8.90 -17.44 7.71
CA LEU A 297 8.88 -18.01 6.38
C LEU A 297 9.89 -17.27 5.52
N GLU A 298 11.05 -17.90 5.29
CA GLU A 298 12.01 -17.48 4.28
C GLU A 298 11.55 -17.94 2.87
N SER A 299 10.30 -17.63 2.47
CA SER A 299 9.76 -18.04 1.17
C SER A 299 9.74 -16.90 0.14
N ALA A 300 9.70 -17.27 -1.15
CA ALA A 300 9.38 -16.32 -2.22
C ALA A 300 7.87 -16.06 -2.23
N TYR A 301 7.41 -14.90 -2.74
CA TYR A 301 5.97 -14.58 -2.87
C TYR A 301 5.16 -15.65 -3.64
N GLY A 302 5.82 -16.51 -4.42
CA GLY A 302 5.20 -17.61 -5.16
C GLY A 302 4.69 -18.77 -4.30
N ASP A 303 5.14 -18.89 -3.05
CA ASP A 303 4.68 -19.90 -2.09
C ASP A 303 3.62 -19.24 -1.20
N ALA A 304 2.34 -19.48 -1.48
CA ALA A 304 1.20 -18.83 -0.81
C ALA A 304 1.40 -18.75 0.73
N PRO A 305 1.73 -17.57 1.30
CA PRO A 305 2.18 -17.48 2.68
C PRO A 305 1.00 -17.45 3.67
N TYR A 306 1.29 -17.61 4.96
CA TYR A 306 0.32 -17.31 6.01
C TYR A 306 -0.07 -15.83 5.97
N ALA A 307 -1.38 -15.56 6.06
CA ALA A 307 -1.92 -14.20 6.16
C ALA A 307 -2.52 -13.97 7.55
N GLY A 308 -2.55 -12.72 8.01
CA GLY A 308 -3.06 -12.38 9.34
C GLY A 308 -4.59 -12.34 9.40
N ILE A 309 -5.18 -11.19 9.05
CA ILE A 309 -6.60 -10.91 9.24
C ILE A 309 -7.24 -10.38 7.95
N ARG A 310 -8.33 -11.02 7.50
CA ARG A 310 -9.20 -10.51 6.42
C ARG A 310 -10.53 -10.04 6.98
N VAL A 311 -10.92 -8.81 6.66
CA VAL A 311 -12.17 -8.18 7.07
C VAL A 311 -13.03 -7.90 5.83
N GLY A 312 -13.98 -8.78 5.55
CA GLY A 312 -14.99 -8.63 4.49
C GLY A 312 -16.34 -8.07 4.96
N GLY A 313 -16.48 -7.82 6.27
CA GLY A 313 -17.66 -7.20 6.88
C GLY A 313 -17.62 -5.67 6.88
N ASP A 314 -18.78 -5.03 6.99
CA ASP A 314 -18.88 -3.58 7.13
C ASP A 314 -18.99 -3.19 8.62
N ASP A 315 -18.64 -1.97 9.01
CA ASP A 315 -18.72 -1.54 10.42
C ASP A 315 -18.02 -2.53 11.37
N CYS A 316 -16.77 -2.89 11.04
CA CYS A 316 -15.95 -3.83 11.80
C CYS A 316 -14.71 -3.15 12.37
N TRP A 317 -13.99 -3.82 13.27
CA TRP A 317 -12.71 -3.31 13.76
C TRP A 317 -11.69 -4.40 14.07
N VAL A 318 -10.42 -3.99 14.03
CA VAL A 318 -9.29 -4.73 14.58
C VAL A 318 -8.54 -3.79 15.52
N LYS A 319 -8.34 -4.20 16.78
CA LYS A 319 -7.76 -3.33 17.80
C LYS A 319 -6.66 -4.03 18.60
N ASN A 320 -5.52 -3.39 18.75
CA ASN A 320 -4.41 -3.90 19.57
C ASN A 320 -4.05 -5.35 19.20
N VAL A 321 -3.74 -5.58 17.92
CA VAL A 321 -3.28 -6.88 17.42
C VAL A 321 -1.81 -6.75 17.01
N PHE A 322 -0.98 -7.70 17.43
CA PHE A 322 0.39 -7.83 16.96
C PHE A 322 0.49 -9.03 16.02
N ALA A 323 1.01 -8.85 14.81
CA ALA A 323 1.25 -9.92 13.85
C ALA A 323 2.76 -10.01 13.53
N GLU A 324 3.34 -11.20 13.74
CA GLU A 324 4.73 -11.50 13.41
C GLU A 324 4.81 -12.45 12.20
N GLU A 325 5.61 -12.07 11.21
CA GLU A 325 6.01 -12.83 10.02
C GLU A 325 4.88 -13.20 9.02
N THR A 326 3.63 -12.86 9.30
CA THR A 326 2.54 -13.05 8.33
C THR A 326 2.80 -12.17 7.10
N MET A 327 2.49 -12.65 5.90
CA MET A 327 2.55 -11.84 4.68
C MET A 327 1.14 -11.53 4.21
N ASN A 328 0.94 -10.40 3.53
CA ASN A 328 -0.42 -9.95 3.17
C ASN A 328 -1.29 -9.83 4.43
N THR A 329 -0.69 -9.21 5.44
CA THR A 329 -1.02 -9.37 6.84
C THR A 329 -2.45 -8.97 7.15
N THR A 330 -2.89 -7.82 6.65
CA THR A 330 -4.24 -7.35 6.86
C THR A 330 -4.94 -6.96 5.57
N VAL A 331 -6.22 -7.34 5.45
CA VAL A 331 -7.06 -7.00 4.30
C VAL A 331 -8.40 -6.41 4.73
N LEU A 332 -8.65 -5.16 4.32
CA LEU A 332 -9.87 -4.42 4.54
C LEU A 332 -10.71 -4.39 3.26
N ALA A 333 -11.51 -5.43 3.04
CA ALA A 333 -12.38 -5.59 1.86
C ALA A 333 -13.82 -5.11 2.07
N GLY A 334 -14.21 -4.91 3.34
CA GLY A 334 -15.45 -4.26 3.72
C GLY A 334 -15.36 -2.74 3.79
N ASP A 335 -16.46 -2.11 4.20
CA ASP A 335 -16.56 -0.66 4.34
C ASP A 335 -16.68 -0.21 5.81
N ARG A 336 -16.20 1.00 6.13
CA ARG A 336 -16.29 1.56 7.50
C ARG A 336 -15.58 0.69 8.55
N ILE A 337 -14.36 0.27 8.25
CA ILE A 337 -13.54 -0.54 9.15
C ILE A 337 -12.50 0.35 9.86
N THR A 338 -12.28 0.12 11.16
CA THR A 338 -11.15 0.72 11.90
C THR A 338 -10.12 -0.35 12.26
N MET A 339 -8.86 -0.15 11.85
CA MET A 339 -7.69 -0.80 12.44
C MET A 339 -7.01 0.18 13.38
N GLN A 340 -6.91 -0.16 14.66
CA GLN A 340 -6.34 0.71 15.68
C GLN A 340 -5.26 0.00 16.48
N GLY A 341 -4.05 0.58 16.54
CA GLY A 341 -2.97 -0.01 17.34
C GLY A 341 -2.52 -1.39 16.85
N VAL A 342 -2.66 -1.67 15.55
CA VAL A 342 -2.19 -2.92 14.95
C VAL A 342 -0.70 -2.79 14.66
N LYS A 343 0.08 -3.78 15.09
CA LYS A 343 1.52 -3.85 14.90
C LYS A 343 1.86 -5.02 14.00
N ILE A 344 2.75 -4.81 13.04
CA ILE A 344 3.25 -5.86 12.15
C ILE A 344 4.77 -5.87 12.18
N LYS A 345 5.38 -7.05 12.27
CA LYS A 345 6.83 -7.18 12.25
C LYS A 345 7.26 -8.32 11.35
N HIS A 346 8.17 -8.02 10.44
CA HIS A 346 8.93 -8.95 9.64
C HIS A 346 10.38 -8.88 10.05
N THR A 347 10.94 -10.01 10.46
CA THR A 347 12.34 -10.09 10.88
C THR A 347 13.28 -10.05 9.67
N TYR A 348 12.83 -10.57 8.54
CA TYR A 348 13.59 -10.60 7.30
C TYR A 348 13.00 -9.65 6.26
N ALA A 349 13.87 -8.93 5.54
CA ALA A 349 13.43 -8.15 4.40
C ALA A 349 12.89 -9.07 3.30
N ASN A 350 11.81 -8.65 2.63
CA ASN A 350 11.46 -9.26 1.37
C ASN A 350 12.55 -8.92 0.33
N LEU A 351 12.86 -9.80 -0.60
CA LEU A 351 13.94 -9.54 -1.56
C LEU A 351 13.47 -9.64 -3.01
N GLY A 352 12.23 -10.10 -3.23
CA GLY A 352 11.65 -10.17 -4.55
C GLY A 352 11.22 -8.80 -5.06
N ALA A 353 11.10 -8.67 -6.39
CA ALA A 353 10.44 -7.51 -7.00
C ALA A 353 8.93 -7.46 -6.68
N SER A 354 8.35 -8.60 -6.29
CA SER A 354 7.00 -8.69 -5.73
C SER A 354 7.05 -8.58 -4.21
N LYS A 355 6.68 -7.42 -3.70
CA LYS A 355 6.67 -7.09 -2.26
C LYS A 355 5.36 -7.56 -1.62
N PRO A 356 5.36 -8.09 -0.39
CA PRO A 356 4.14 -8.35 0.37
C PRO A 356 3.46 -7.03 0.75
N ALA A 357 2.18 -7.13 1.12
CA ALA A 357 1.44 -6.01 1.68
C ALA A 357 1.20 -6.20 3.19
N ASP A 358 1.29 -5.13 3.97
CA ASP A 358 0.95 -5.16 5.40
C ASP A 358 -0.50 -4.75 5.63
N PHE A 359 -0.88 -3.59 5.08
CA PHE A 359 -2.22 -3.07 5.15
C PHE A 359 -2.84 -2.93 3.76
N SER A 360 -3.78 -3.82 3.44
CA SER A 360 -4.54 -3.83 2.19
C SER A 360 -5.86 -3.09 2.30
N LEU A 361 -6.02 -2.03 1.52
CA LEU A 361 -7.28 -1.30 1.36
C LEU A 361 -7.99 -1.77 0.09
N GLU A 362 -8.99 -2.63 0.24
CA GLU A 362 -9.80 -3.22 -0.84
C GLU A 362 -11.29 -2.81 -0.77
N GLY A 363 -11.67 -2.00 0.23
CA GLY A 363 -12.97 -1.38 0.40
C GLY A 363 -12.87 0.11 0.66
N SER A 364 -13.96 0.73 1.10
CA SER A 364 -14.07 2.19 1.24
C SER A 364 -14.36 2.62 2.69
N MET A 365 -14.07 3.87 3.02
CA MET A 365 -14.31 4.43 4.37
C MET A 365 -13.52 3.71 5.46
N ASN A 366 -12.33 3.20 5.14
CA ASN A 366 -11.51 2.46 6.11
C ASN A 366 -10.45 3.37 6.76
N LEU A 367 -10.24 3.18 8.06
CA LEU A 367 -9.30 3.93 8.88
C LEU A 367 -8.23 3.00 9.47
N ILE A 368 -6.96 3.30 9.20
CA ILE A 368 -5.78 2.71 9.85
C ILE A 368 -5.22 3.78 10.79
N ASP A 369 -5.26 3.57 12.10
CA ASP A 369 -5.00 4.59 13.12
C ASP A 369 -4.00 4.11 14.17
N ARG A 370 -2.88 4.82 14.33
CA ARG A 370 -1.78 4.47 15.25
C ARG A 370 -1.29 3.03 15.07
N CYS A 371 -1.21 2.60 13.82
CA CYS A 371 -0.65 1.31 13.47
C CYS A 371 0.86 1.41 13.23
N GLU A 372 1.54 0.28 13.38
CA GLU A 372 2.98 0.18 13.15
C GLU A 372 3.30 -0.99 12.22
N ALA A 373 4.27 -0.83 11.33
CA ALA A 373 4.89 -1.98 10.68
C ALA A 373 6.41 -1.82 10.54
N THR A 374 7.13 -2.91 10.75
CA THR A 374 8.58 -2.99 10.51
C THR A 374 8.88 -4.14 9.57
N GLY A 375 9.63 -3.87 8.50
CA GLY A 375 10.04 -4.88 7.52
C GLY A 375 10.57 -4.25 6.24
N GLY A 376 11.65 -4.81 5.68
CA GLY A 376 12.27 -4.32 4.45
C GLY A 376 11.53 -4.75 3.18
N ASN A 377 11.60 -3.92 2.14
CA ASN A 377 11.05 -4.14 0.80
C ASN A 377 9.57 -4.58 0.79
N THR A 378 8.72 -3.88 1.53
CA THR A 378 7.30 -4.20 1.74
C THR A 378 6.39 -3.04 1.30
N TYR A 379 5.20 -3.33 0.81
CA TYR A 379 4.15 -2.32 0.69
C TYR A 379 3.45 -2.18 2.05
N PHE A 380 3.83 -1.19 2.84
CA PHE A 380 3.21 -0.95 4.15
C PHE A 380 1.71 -0.73 4.01
N VAL A 381 1.33 0.17 3.10
CA VAL A 381 -0.06 0.38 2.73
C VAL A 381 -0.14 0.37 1.22
N TRP A 382 -1.06 -0.44 0.69
CA TRP A 382 -1.39 -0.51 -0.72
C TRP A 382 -2.91 -0.52 -0.91
N THR A 383 -3.33 -0.31 -2.15
CA THR A 383 -4.74 -0.35 -2.55
C THR A 383 -4.93 -1.44 -3.60
N SER A 384 -6.19 -1.81 -3.87
CA SER A 384 -6.55 -2.66 -5.01
C SER A 384 -7.00 -1.84 -6.23
N SER A 385 -7.41 -2.51 -7.30
CA SER A 385 -7.96 -1.93 -8.51
C SER A 385 -9.34 -1.31 -8.27
N LEU A 386 -9.55 -0.08 -8.76
CA LEU A 386 -10.84 0.64 -8.75
C LEU A 386 -11.44 0.86 -7.35
N ILE A 387 -10.57 0.99 -6.34
CA ILE A 387 -10.98 1.27 -4.97
C ILE A 387 -11.26 2.76 -4.79
N THR A 388 -12.42 3.07 -4.24
CA THR A 388 -12.84 4.45 -3.98
C THR A 388 -12.75 4.79 -2.50
N GLY A 389 -12.25 5.99 -2.22
CA GLY A 389 -12.18 6.53 -0.88
C GLY A 389 -13.54 7.04 -0.34
N PRO A 390 -13.52 7.70 0.83
CA PRO A 390 -12.31 8.08 1.56
C PRO A 390 -11.66 6.89 2.26
N ASN A 391 -10.36 6.70 2.14
CA ASN A 391 -9.58 5.79 2.99
C ASN A 391 -8.48 6.59 3.70
N VAL A 392 -8.18 6.26 4.95
CA VAL A 392 -7.30 7.07 5.80
C VAL A 392 -6.26 6.21 6.50
N VAL A 393 -5.00 6.61 6.39
CA VAL A 393 -3.89 6.17 7.25
C VAL A 393 -3.52 7.33 8.15
N LEU A 394 -3.74 7.19 9.45
CA LEU A 394 -3.65 8.25 10.45
C LEU A 394 -2.59 7.90 11.49
N ASN A 395 -1.69 8.84 11.77
CA ASN A 395 -0.77 8.82 12.91
C ASN A 395 -0.01 7.48 13.05
N SER A 396 0.35 6.86 11.93
CA SER A 396 0.94 5.52 11.89
C SER A 396 2.44 5.61 11.58
N THR A 397 3.20 4.65 12.09
CA THR A 397 4.68 4.66 12.01
C THR A 397 5.19 3.40 11.32
N PHE A 398 5.96 3.57 10.26
CA PHE A 398 6.47 2.46 9.47
C PHE A 398 7.99 2.53 9.34
N LYS A 399 8.66 1.38 9.30
CA LYS A 399 10.12 1.31 9.21
C LYS A 399 10.58 0.14 8.34
N GLY A 400 11.32 0.44 7.29
CA GLY A 400 11.95 -0.55 6.43
C GLY A 400 12.52 0.03 5.16
N ILE A 401 13.80 -0.28 4.89
CA ILE A 401 14.48 0.09 3.65
C ILE A 401 13.79 -0.58 2.46
N GLY A 402 13.58 0.15 1.37
CA GLY A 402 12.89 -0.32 0.16
C GLY A 402 11.37 -0.44 0.31
N SER A 403 10.84 -0.19 1.50
CA SER A 403 9.42 -0.25 1.80
C SER A 403 8.72 1.09 1.57
N ARG A 404 7.40 1.05 1.39
CA ARG A 404 6.64 2.24 0.99
C ARG A 404 5.16 2.16 1.30
N ILE A 405 4.53 3.32 1.51
CA ILE A 405 3.09 3.49 1.25
C ILE A 405 2.97 3.82 -0.24
N GLN A 406 2.32 2.94 -0.98
CA GLN A 406 2.15 3.10 -2.41
C GLN A 406 0.86 2.40 -2.85
N PRO A 407 -0.16 3.16 -3.29
CA PRO A 407 -1.31 2.60 -3.98
C PRO A 407 -0.86 1.66 -5.09
N HIS A 408 -1.54 0.53 -5.21
CA HIS A 408 -1.11 -0.55 -6.08
C HIS A 408 -2.28 -1.04 -6.93
N GLN A 409 -1.96 -1.72 -8.02
CA GLN A 409 -2.88 -1.96 -9.14
C GLN A 409 -3.36 -0.66 -9.80
N ARG A 410 -4.66 -0.56 -10.13
CA ARG A 410 -5.20 0.35 -11.16
C ARG A 410 -6.24 1.30 -10.57
N TRP A 411 -6.00 2.60 -10.66
CA TRP A 411 -6.96 3.68 -10.38
C TRP A 411 -7.69 3.54 -9.03
N ALA A 412 -6.96 3.73 -7.92
CA ALA A 412 -7.59 4.01 -6.64
C ALA A 412 -7.78 5.52 -6.48
N THR A 413 -8.79 5.93 -5.71
CA THR A 413 -9.08 7.36 -5.47
C THR A 413 -9.34 7.68 -4.00
N GLY A 414 -9.05 8.91 -3.57
CA GLY A 414 -9.41 9.39 -2.24
C GLY A 414 -8.71 8.67 -1.08
N LEU A 415 -7.39 8.49 -1.17
CA LEU A 415 -6.55 8.06 -0.04
C LEU A 415 -5.94 9.26 0.68
N LEU A 416 -6.06 9.31 2.00
CA LEU A 416 -5.39 10.28 2.87
C LEU A 416 -4.32 9.58 3.74
N VAL A 417 -3.07 10.03 3.63
CA VAL A 417 -1.94 9.63 4.49
C VAL A 417 -1.60 10.80 5.40
N ASP A 418 -2.08 10.77 6.63
CA ASP A 418 -2.13 11.91 7.55
C ASP A 418 -1.27 11.67 8.79
N ASN A 419 -0.29 12.55 9.02
CA ASN A 419 0.65 12.46 10.14
C ASN A 419 1.37 11.11 10.24
N CYS A 420 1.63 10.45 9.11
CA CYS A 420 2.38 9.20 9.10
C CYS A 420 3.88 9.45 9.07
N THR A 421 4.65 8.50 9.59
CA THR A 421 6.10 8.59 9.63
C THR A 421 6.75 7.33 9.07
N ILE A 422 7.62 7.49 8.07
CA ILE A 422 8.32 6.41 7.35
C ILE A 422 9.80 6.76 7.20
N ALA A 423 10.58 6.55 8.26
CA ALA A 423 11.95 7.10 8.39
C ALA A 423 12.89 6.77 7.21
N ASP A 424 12.78 5.57 6.69
CA ASP A 424 13.70 4.91 5.76
C ASP A 424 13.01 4.36 4.50
N GLY A 425 11.72 4.67 4.34
CA GLY A 425 10.88 4.27 3.21
C GLY A 425 10.12 5.44 2.60
N ASN A 426 9.32 5.15 1.57
CA ASN A 426 8.77 6.18 0.67
C ASN A 426 7.24 6.31 0.79
N ILE A 427 6.71 7.45 0.35
CA ILE A 427 5.27 7.63 0.06
C ILE A 427 5.12 8.00 -1.41
N ASP A 428 4.55 7.09 -2.21
CA ASP A 428 4.52 7.24 -3.67
C ASP A 428 3.09 7.19 -4.22
N PHE A 429 2.65 8.26 -4.90
CA PHE A 429 1.45 8.32 -5.74
C PHE A 429 1.89 8.51 -7.20
N LEU A 430 2.09 7.40 -7.92
CA LEU A 430 2.78 7.40 -9.21
C LEU A 430 2.09 6.58 -10.31
N ASN A 431 2.53 6.81 -11.54
CA ASN A 431 2.25 5.97 -12.70
C ASN A 431 3.13 4.72 -12.69
N ARG A 432 2.53 3.59 -12.32
CA ARG A 432 3.20 2.28 -12.29
C ARG A 432 3.38 1.66 -13.68
N GLY A 433 2.84 2.26 -14.73
CA GLY A 433 3.01 1.82 -16.10
C GLY A 433 2.77 0.34 -16.32
N ILE A 434 3.75 -0.32 -16.95
CA ILE A 434 3.66 -1.75 -17.22
C ILE A 434 4.06 -2.63 -16.04
N ALA A 435 4.24 -2.10 -14.82
CA ALA A 435 4.45 -2.94 -13.64
C ALA A 435 3.33 -3.97 -13.45
N GLY A 436 3.66 -5.13 -12.89
CA GLY A 436 2.73 -6.23 -12.67
C GLY A 436 2.03 -6.67 -13.95
N SER A 437 0.69 -6.57 -13.99
CA SER A 437 -0.12 -6.91 -15.16
C SER A 437 -0.56 -5.68 -15.98
N GLY A 438 0.20 -4.58 -15.95
CA GLY A 438 -0.20 -3.29 -16.51
C GLY A 438 -1.01 -2.48 -15.49
N HIS A 439 -0.31 -1.89 -14.52
CA HIS A 439 -0.92 -1.18 -13.40
C HIS A 439 -1.22 0.29 -13.67
N GLY A 440 -0.51 0.93 -14.61
CA GLY A 440 -0.76 2.32 -15.03
C GLY A 440 -0.82 3.30 -13.86
N TRP A 441 -1.70 4.31 -13.94
CA TRP A 441 -1.98 5.19 -12.82
C TRP A 441 -2.58 4.39 -11.65
N SER A 442 -1.92 4.47 -10.50
CA SER A 442 -2.31 3.74 -9.29
C SER A 442 -3.19 4.57 -8.35
N MET A 443 -3.06 5.90 -8.40
CA MET A 443 -3.76 6.83 -7.52
C MET A 443 -4.15 8.13 -8.25
N ALA A 444 -5.37 8.58 -8.00
CA ALA A 444 -5.82 9.94 -8.27
C ALA A 444 -6.50 10.51 -7.02
N TRP A 445 -6.48 11.83 -6.82
CA TRP A 445 -7.13 12.47 -5.68
C TRP A 445 -6.62 12.01 -4.30
N GLY A 446 -5.37 11.55 -4.25
CA GLY A 446 -4.67 11.18 -3.02
C GLY A 446 -4.07 12.39 -2.32
N VAL A 447 -4.03 12.37 -0.99
CA VAL A 447 -3.46 13.43 -0.16
C VAL A 447 -2.47 12.81 0.82
N THR A 448 -1.25 13.35 0.88
CA THR A 448 -0.35 13.15 2.02
C THR A 448 -0.24 14.46 2.80
N TRP A 449 -0.52 14.41 4.10
CA TRP A 449 -0.69 15.58 4.96
C TRP A 449 0.22 15.51 6.19
N ASN A 450 1.13 16.48 6.33
CA ASN A 450 2.04 16.61 7.46
C ASN A 450 2.80 15.31 7.82
N SER A 451 3.02 14.45 6.83
CA SER A 451 3.71 13.18 6.97
C SER A 451 5.22 13.36 6.78
N ILE A 452 5.99 12.41 7.28
CA ILE A 452 7.45 12.37 7.14
C ILE A 452 7.82 11.06 6.44
N ALA A 453 8.63 11.15 5.38
CA ALA A 453 9.16 9.98 4.67
C ALA A 453 10.59 10.23 4.19
N LYS A 454 11.31 9.17 3.82
CA LYS A 454 12.63 9.30 3.16
C LYS A 454 12.49 10.09 1.86
N SER A 455 11.59 9.66 0.99
CA SER A 455 11.25 10.37 -0.24
C SER A 455 9.77 10.26 -0.62
N TYR A 456 9.38 11.12 -1.57
CA TYR A 456 8.05 11.22 -2.13
C TYR A 456 8.14 11.24 -3.66
N ILE A 457 7.38 10.36 -4.31
CA ILE A 457 7.05 10.47 -5.74
C ILE A 457 5.55 10.79 -5.83
N ILE A 458 5.21 12.04 -6.13
CA ILE A 458 3.81 12.47 -6.30
C ILE A 458 3.64 12.93 -7.73
N GLN A 459 2.71 12.33 -8.46
CA GLN A 459 2.41 12.62 -9.86
C GLN A 459 0.91 12.82 -10.04
N ASN A 460 0.51 13.71 -10.94
CA ASN A 460 -0.90 13.96 -11.26
C ASN A 460 -1.30 13.21 -12.54
N PRO A 461 -2.24 12.25 -12.47
CA PRO A 461 -2.91 11.76 -13.67
C PRO A 461 -3.64 12.89 -14.41
N PRO A 462 -3.77 12.84 -15.74
CA PRO A 462 -4.48 13.86 -16.53
C PRO A 462 -5.86 14.21 -15.95
N GLY A 463 -6.13 15.51 -15.78
CA GLY A 463 -7.41 16.02 -15.25
C GLY A 463 -7.64 15.76 -13.75
N THR A 464 -6.63 15.29 -13.01
CA THR A 464 -6.75 15.03 -11.57
C THR A 464 -5.60 15.66 -10.78
N VAL A 465 -5.70 15.63 -9.45
CA VAL A 465 -4.67 16.18 -8.56
C VAL A 465 -4.35 15.20 -7.45
N ASN A 466 -3.07 14.94 -7.22
CA ASN A 466 -2.54 14.31 -6.02
C ASN A 466 -1.75 15.37 -5.22
N TRP A 467 -1.92 15.39 -3.91
CA TRP A 467 -1.36 16.42 -3.03
C TRP A 467 -0.34 15.87 -2.04
N ALA A 468 0.73 16.64 -1.82
CA ALA A 468 1.62 16.52 -0.67
C ALA A 468 1.73 17.86 0.06
N ILE A 469 1.11 17.95 1.24
CA ILE A 469 0.91 19.20 1.97
C ILE A 469 1.61 19.12 3.33
N GLY A 470 2.54 20.04 3.58
CA GLY A 470 3.29 20.10 4.84
C GLY A 470 4.20 18.90 5.10
N CYS A 471 4.48 18.10 4.07
CA CYS A 471 5.27 16.87 4.19
C CYS A 471 6.77 17.16 4.26
N ILE A 472 7.54 16.28 4.91
CA ILE A 472 8.99 16.38 5.06
C ILE A 472 9.65 15.13 4.49
N GLY A 473 10.57 15.32 3.53
CA GLY A 473 11.35 14.27 2.88
C GLY A 473 11.91 14.75 1.55
N GLN A 474 12.66 13.90 0.85
CA GLN A 474 13.14 14.22 -0.50
C GLN A 474 12.00 14.15 -1.51
N ARG A 475 12.04 15.00 -2.54
CA ARG A 475 11.14 14.87 -3.70
C ARG A 475 11.88 14.16 -4.80
N GLU A 476 11.24 13.15 -5.37
CA GLU A 476 11.80 12.35 -6.45
C GLU A 476 10.86 12.34 -7.64
N GLN A 477 11.45 12.36 -8.83
CA GLN A 477 10.74 12.28 -10.10
C GLN A 477 11.20 11.03 -10.84
N THR A 478 10.26 10.41 -11.54
CA THR A 478 10.52 9.24 -12.37
C THR A 478 9.63 9.30 -13.61
N ALA A 479 10.09 8.65 -14.69
CA ALA A 479 9.20 8.26 -15.76
C ALA A 479 8.16 7.26 -15.24
N ARG A 480 7.15 6.99 -16.06
CA ARG A 480 6.30 5.82 -15.89
C ARG A 480 7.18 4.58 -15.69
N LEU A 481 6.84 3.72 -14.73
CA LEU A 481 7.73 2.59 -14.44
C LEU A 481 8.00 1.76 -15.70
N PHE A 482 9.27 1.40 -15.89
CA PHE A 482 9.86 0.69 -17.05
C PHE A 482 10.11 1.51 -18.32
N ASP A 483 9.73 2.78 -18.36
CA ASP A 483 10.09 3.69 -19.47
C ASP A 483 11.37 4.47 -19.14
N GLY A 484 12.17 4.80 -20.14
CA GLY A 484 13.32 5.71 -19.98
C GLY A 484 12.94 7.20 -19.92
N SER A 485 11.78 7.56 -20.48
CA SER A 485 11.31 8.94 -20.62
C SER A 485 9.84 8.99 -21.08
N PRO A 486 9.13 10.15 -20.98
CA PRO A 486 9.55 11.35 -20.26
C PRO A 486 9.51 11.14 -18.74
N ILE A 487 10.37 11.85 -18.02
CA ILE A 487 10.22 12.00 -16.57
C ILE A 487 8.94 12.78 -16.31
N ILE A 488 8.02 12.22 -15.52
CA ILE A 488 6.74 12.86 -15.20
C ILE A 488 7.00 13.91 -14.11
N PRO A 489 6.53 15.16 -14.28
CA PRO A 489 6.77 16.23 -13.32
C PRO A 489 6.08 15.96 -11.98
N ASP A 490 6.53 16.66 -10.95
CA ASP A 490 5.88 16.68 -9.63
C ASP A 490 4.38 17.01 -9.78
N GLY A 491 3.57 16.32 -8.99
CA GLY A 491 2.20 16.69 -8.69
C GLY A 491 2.15 17.92 -7.78
N THR A 492 1.11 18.02 -6.96
CA THR A 492 0.88 19.25 -6.18
C THR A 492 1.54 19.18 -4.81
N PHE A 493 2.65 19.90 -4.65
CA PHE A 493 3.28 20.14 -3.33
C PHE A 493 2.87 21.51 -2.77
N ASP A 494 2.55 21.56 -1.48
CA ASP A 494 2.25 22.78 -0.73
C ASP A 494 2.98 22.73 0.63
N SER A 495 3.71 23.79 0.98
CA SER A 495 4.50 23.87 2.21
C SER A 495 5.46 22.67 2.45
N HIS A 496 5.98 22.03 1.41
CA HIS A 496 6.90 20.90 1.57
C HIS A 496 8.21 21.29 2.29
N GLY A 497 8.73 20.39 3.12
CA GLY A 497 9.83 20.64 4.05
C GLY A 497 9.39 21.31 5.35
N LYS A 498 8.11 21.69 5.48
CA LYS A 498 7.60 22.46 6.61
C LYS A 498 6.14 22.11 6.94
N PRO A 499 5.85 21.51 8.11
CA PRO A 499 4.47 21.16 8.48
C PRO A 499 3.53 22.37 8.50
N VAL A 500 2.29 22.17 8.06
CA VAL A 500 1.24 23.18 8.09
C VAL A 500 0.52 23.22 9.44
N THR A 501 -0.20 24.31 9.70
CA THR A 501 -0.84 24.61 11.00
C THR A 501 -1.91 23.61 11.41
N ILE A 502 -2.79 23.20 10.50
CA ILE A 502 -3.76 22.11 10.76
C ILE A 502 -2.95 20.83 10.95
N GLN A 503 -2.95 20.27 12.17
CA GLN A 503 -2.03 19.18 12.51
C GLN A 503 -2.40 17.93 11.72
N SER A 504 -3.62 17.43 11.87
CA SER A 504 -4.24 16.40 11.02
C SER A 504 -5.43 16.97 10.25
N LEU A 505 -5.49 16.66 8.96
CA LEU A 505 -6.64 16.99 8.12
C LEU A 505 -7.86 16.15 8.52
N TYR A 506 -7.68 14.83 8.73
CA TYR A 506 -8.76 13.94 9.16
C TYR A 506 -9.39 14.40 10.47
N LEU A 507 -8.59 14.69 11.50
CA LEU A 507 -9.11 15.14 12.80
C LEU A 507 -9.77 16.52 12.70
N ALA A 508 -9.25 17.43 11.88
CA ALA A 508 -9.90 18.72 11.66
C ALA A 508 -11.29 18.56 11.02
N GLN A 509 -11.37 17.74 9.98
CA GLN A 509 -12.63 17.46 9.28
C GLN A 509 -13.63 16.73 10.18
N LEU A 510 -13.14 15.78 10.99
CA LEU A 510 -13.98 15.05 11.94
C LEU A 510 -14.53 15.96 13.04
N GLU A 511 -13.71 16.88 13.55
CA GLU A 511 -14.13 17.90 14.50
C GLU A 511 -15.15 18.87 13.90
N GLU A 512 -14.97 19.31 12.66
CA GLU A 512 -15.96 20.16 11.98
C GLU A 512 -17.29 19.42 11.76
N ARG A 513 -17.24 18.14 11.37
CA ARG A 513 -18.44 17.35 11.08
C ARG A 513 -19.21 16.92 12.32
N LEU A 514 -18.51 16.48 13.37
CA LEU A 514 -19.11 15.82 14.54
C LEU A 514 -18.75 16.45 15.90
N GLY A 515 -17.94 17.50 15.92
CA GLY A 515 -17.48 18.19 17.13
C GLY A 515 -16.40 17.44 17.90
N ASN A 516 -15.73 18.11 18.84
CA ASN A 516 -14.56 17.57 19.57
C ASN A 516 -14.81 16.25 20.33
N LYS A 517 -16.06 15.94 20.72
CA LYS A 517 -16.39 14.64 21.35
C LYS A 517 -16.02 13.47 20.45
N SER A 518 -16.17 13.62 19.13
CA SER A 518 -15.82 12.59 18.16
C SER A 518 -14.33 12.25 18.18
N LEU A 519 -13.45 13.23 18.38
CA LEU A 519 -12.01 13.01 18.53
C LEU A 519 -11.72 12.17 19.78
N LYS A 520 -12.33 12.53 20.90
CA LYS A 520 -12.16 11.82 22.17
C LYS A 520 -12.64 10.37 22.09
N ASN A 521 -13.75 10.13 21.40
CA ASN A 521 -14.28 8.79 21.17
C ASN A 521 -13.28 7.88 20.46
N ILE A 522 -12.48 8.43 19.54
CA ILE A 522 -11.42 7.69 18.84
C ILE A 522 -10.05 7.88 19.50
N GLY A 523 -9.99 8.36 20.75
CA GLY A 523 -8.76 8.40 21.54
C GLY A 523 -7.82 9.58 21.24
N TYR A 524 -8.31 10.69 20.70
CA TYR A 524 -7.57 11.94 20.52
C TYR A 524 -8.18 13.05 21.40
N GLN A 525 -7.38 13.80 22.16
CA GLN A 525 -7.91 14.87 23.03
C GLN A 525 -8.25 16.15 22.26
N ALA A 526 -7.47 16.44 21.21
CA ALA A 526 -7.66 17.57 20.30
C ALA A 526 -6.83 17.36 19.03
N ASN A 527 -7.09 18.12 17.96
CA ASN A 527 -6.19 18.19 16.80
C ASN A 527 -4.94 19.05 17.08
N SER A 528 -4.03 18.55 17.91
CA SER A 528 -2.87 19.30 18.40
C SER A 528 -1.56 18.52 18.24
N SER A 529 -0.42 19.23 18.24
CA SER A 529 0.89 18.59 18.09
C SER A 529 1.22 17.62 19.23
N LYS A 530 0.53 17.67 20.36
CA LYS A 530 0.70 16.74 21.49
C LYS A 530 0.24 15.32 21.15
N GLU A 531 -0.64 15.15 20.17
CA GLU A 531 -1.12 13.84 19.71
C GLU A 531 -0.16 13.17 18.71
N PHE A 532 0.83 13.93 18.20
CA PHE A 532 1.71 13.52 17.10
C PHE A 532 3.18 13.57 17.52
N THR A 533 3.53 12.79 18.55
CA THR A 533 4.87 12.77 19.16
C THR A 533 5.92 12.07 18.31
N ASN A 534 5.51 11.20 17.38
CA ASN A 534 6.41 10.35 16.57
C ASN A 534 7.10 11.10 15.41
N LYS A 535 7.00 12.44 15.38
CA LYS A 535 7.55 13.29 14.30
C LYS A 535 9.02 13.66 14.45
N THR A 536 9.67 13.25 15.52
CA THR A 536 11.08 13.56 15.78
C THR A 536 11.95 12.40 15.30
N ILE A 537 12.16 12.31 13.99
CA ILE A 537 13.00 11.25 13.40
C ILE A 537 14.23 11.85 12.75
N THR A 538 15.39 11.27 13.05
CA THR A 538 16.61 11.45 12.27
C THR A 538 16.51 10.55 11.04
N LEU A 539 16.45 11.16 9.85
CA LEU A 539 16.53 10.41 8.60
C LEU A 539 17.84 9.62 8.58
N THR A 540 17.75 8.31 8.35
CA THR A 540 18.94 7.45 8.24
C THR A 540 19.74 7.89 7.01
N PRO A 541 21.02 8.31 7.14
CA PRO A 541 21.84 8.64 6.00
C PRO A 541 22.01 7.39 5.11
N PHE A 542 21.74 7.51 3.83
CA PHE A 542 22.10 6.46 2.87
C PHE A 542 23.62 6.43 2.71
N ASN A 543 24.26 5.32 3.09
CA ASN A 543 25.69 5.13 2.93
C ASN A 543 25.94 4.01 1.90
N PRO A 544 26.06 4.35 0.61
CA PRO A 544 26.24 3.34 -0.42
C PRO A 544 27.63 2.71 -0.36
N ASP A 545 27.70 1.42 -0.66
CA ASP A 545 28.95 0.76 -1.03
C ASP A 545 29.65 1.49 -2.19
N ARG A 546 30.99 1.53 -2.15
CA ARG A 546 31.82 2.28 -3.11
C ARG A 546 33.04 1.47 -3.53
N ASP A 547 33.18 1.29 -4.83
CA ASP A 547 34.40 0.80 -5.44
C ASP A 547 35.39 1.96 -5.65
N PRO A 548 36.69 1.82 -5.28
CA PRO A 548 37.68 2.88 -5.41
C PRO A 548 37.88 3.41 -6.85
N LYS A 549 37.60 2.59 -7.86
CA LYS A 549 37.79 2.90 -9.29
C LYS A 549 36.48 3.21 -10.00
N LEU A 550 35.40 2.54 -9.64
CA LEU A 550 34.11 2.64 -10.33
C LEU A 550 33.11 3.59 -9.64
N GLY A 551 33.36 3.98 -8.39
CA GLY A 551 32.52 4.91 -7.63
C GLY A 551 31.40 4.21 -6.86
N ILE A 552 30.24 4.87 -6.76
CA ILE A 552 29.09 4.36 -6.00
C ILE A 552 28.54 3.08 -6.66
N ASN A 553 28.40 2.02 -5.88
CA ASN A 553 27.71 0.81 -6.29
C ASN A 553 26.20 1.06 -6.25
N LEU A 554 25.59 1.17 -7.43
CA LEU A 554 24.17 1.47 -7.63
C LEU A 554 23.27 0.24 -7.39
N ALA A 555 23.87 -0.96 -7.31
CA ALA A 555 23.18 -2.23 -7.02
C ALA A 555 23.13 -2.56 -5.52
N PHE A 556 23.85 -1.82 -4.67
CA PHE A 556 23.93 -2.06 -3.24
C PHE A 556 22.54 -2.02 -2.59
N GLU A 557 22.20 -3.08 -1.84
CA GLU A 557 20.92 -3.29 -1.16
C GLU A 557 19.67 -3.20 -2.07
N ARG A 558 19.83 -3.36 -3.39
CA ARG A 558 18.70 -3.39 -4.33
C ARG A 558 17.91 -4.71 -4.22
N PRO A 559 16.59 -4.70 -4.46
CA PRO A 559 15.83 -5.95 -4.56
C PRO A 559 16.39 -6.84 -5.66
N VAL A 560 16.38 -8.15 -5.42
CA VAL A 560 16.95 -9.15 -6.31
C VAL A 560 16.08 -10.40 -6.39
N ASN A 561 15.70 -10.75 -7.62
CA ASN A 561 15.05 -12.03 -7.90
C ASN A 561 16.07 -13.04 -8.38
N THR A 562 16.06 -14.22 -7.78
CA THR A 562 16.78 -15.38 -8.28
C THR A 562 15.79 -16.49 -8.61
N ASN A 563 16.13 -17.37 -9.55
CA ASN A 563 15.28 -18.54 -9.84
C ASN A 563 15.37 -19.60 -8.73
N ASN A 564 16.39 -19.54 -7.88
CA ASN A 564 16.61 -20.45 -6.77
C ASN A 564 17.57 -19.88 -5.73
N VAL A 565 17.51 -20.43 -4.53
CA VAL A 565 18.43 -20.19 -3.41
C VAL A 565 18.83 -21.56 -2.86
N ARG A 566 20.11 -21.74 -2.56
CA ARG A 566 20.63 -23.00 -2.00
C ARG A 566 20.07 -23.26 -0.60
N GLY A 567 19.58 -24.47 -0.36
CA GLY A 567 19.03 -24.91 0.92
C GLY A 567 17.59 -24.44 1.14
N THR A 568 17.15 -24.47 2.40
CA THR A 568 15.82 -24.00 2.81
C THR A 568 15.87 -22.68 3.57
N THR A 569 17.05 -22.05 3.63
CA THR A 569 17.26 -20.77 4.29
C THR A 569 17.90 -19.74 3.36
N ARG A 570 17.89 -18.46 3.72
CA ARG A 570 18.53 -17.34 2.99
C ARG A 570 19.99 -17.12 3.37
N GLU A 571 20.65 -18.14 3.89
CA GLU A 571 22.12 -18.13 4.06
C GLU A 571 22.82 -17.84 2.71
N PHE A 572 22.28 -18.38 1.61
CA PHE A 572 22.80 -18.21 0.25
C PHE A 572 21.87 -17.39 -0.67
N GLY A 573 21.08 -16.48 -0.10
CA GLY A 573 20.13 -15.66 -0.85
C GLY A 573 20.79 -14.71 -1.86
N GLY A 574 20.04 -14.22 -2.85
CA GLY A 574 20.54 -13.32 -3.88
C GLY A 574 21.13 -12.00 -3.33
N GLU A 575 20.56 -11.49 -2.25
CA GLU A 575 20.99 -10.27 -1.56
C GLU A 575 22.42 -10.33 -1.05
N ARG A 576 22.93 -11.54 -0.82
CA ARG A 576 24.31 -11.77 -0.38
C ARG A 576 25.35 -11.33 -1.41
N ALA A 577 24.95 -11.19 -2.68
CA ALA A 577 25.81 -10.62 -3.71
C ALA A 577 25.73 -9.08 -3.78
N LEU A 578 24.84 -8.44 -3.01
CA LEU A 578 24.55 -6.99 -3.04
C LEU A 578 24.73 -6.30 -1.68
N ASP A 579 25.21 -7.01 -0.66
CA ASP A 579 25.30 -6.55 0.75
C ASP A 579 26.68 -5.98 1.13
N GLY A 580 27.65 -6.00 0.20
CA GLY A 580 29.01 -5.50 0.44
C GLY A 580 29.84 -6.34 1.41
N ASN A 581 29.41 -7.56 1.74
CA ASN A 581 30.12 -8.45 2.66
C ASN A 581 30.80 -9.61 1.91
N ASP A 582 32.14 -9.58 1.86
CA ASP A 582 32.94 -10.59 1.14
C ASP A 582 32.87 -12.02 1.73
N LYS A 583 32.20 -12.21 2.87
CA LYS A 583 32.01 -13.53 3.51
C LYS A 583 30.70 -14.20 3.13
N THR A 584 29.79 -13.49 2.48
CA THR A 584 28.48 -13.98 2.06
C THR A 584 28.44 -14.11 0.55
N TYR A 585 27.60 -15.00 0.03
CA TYR A 585 27.44 -15.19 -1.41
C TYR A 585 26.08 -15.81 -1.75
N TRP A 586 25.61 -15.54 -2.97
CA TRP A 586 24.47 -16.24 -3.54
C TRP A 586 24.90 -17.58 -4.16
N ALA A 587 24.06 -18.61 -3.97
CA ALA A 587 24.19 -19.90 -4.64
C ALA A 587 22.81 -20.54 -4.88
N ILE A 588 22.79 -21.57 -5.73
CA ILE A 588 21.60 -22.39 -6.02
C ILE A 588 21.79 -23.84 -5.57
N ASN A 589 20.70 -24.61 -5.55
CA ASN A 589 20.70 -26.06 -5.34
C ASN A 589 21.38 -26.80 -6.51
N ASP A 590 21.86 -28.01 -6.21
CA ASP A 590 22.70 -28.83 -7.11
C ASP A 590 21.96 -29.40 -8.33
N ASP A 591 20.63 -29.39 -8.33
CA ASP A 591 19.78 -30.05 -9.33
C ASP A 591 19.40 -29.16 -10.52
N LEU A 592 19.76 -27.88 -10.50
CA LEU A 592 19.40 -26.92 -11.53
C LEU A 592 20.46 -26.83 -12.64
N LYS A 593 19.99 -26.61 -13.87
CA LYS A 593 20.84 -26.50 -15.08
C LYS A 593 21.11 -25.07 -15.52
N GLN A 594 20.44 -24.11 -14.90
CA GLN A 594 20.54 -22.69 -15.22
C GLN A 594 20.28 -21.88 -13.96
N ALA A 595 20.97 -20.75 -13.83
CA ALA A 595 20.74 -19.78 -12.77
C ALA A 595 20.45 -18.41 -13.35
N THR A 596 19.54 -17.67 -12.72
CA THR A 596 19.25 -16.28 -13.07
C THR A 596 19.32 -15.41 -11.83
N PHE A 597 19.95 -14.24 -11.97
CA PHE A 597 20.10 -13.24 -10.93
C PHE A 597 19.67 -11.89 -11.51
N GLU A 598 18.55 -11.35 -11.06
CA GLU A 598 17.92 -10.14 -11.59
C GLU A 598 17.83 -9.06 -10.51
N VAL A 599 18.58 -7.98 -10.68
CA VAL A 599 18.54 -6.79 -9.81
C VAL A 599 17.47 -5.83 -10.31
N ASP A 600 16.58 -5.39 -9.43
CA ASP A 600 15.60 -4.33 -9.68
C ASP A 600 16.15 -2.99 -9.20
N MET A 601 16.27 -2.01 -10.11
CA MET A 601 16.82 -0.70 -9.79
C MET A 601 15.80 0.22 -9.11
N GLU A 602 14.54 -0.22 -8.97
CA GLU A 602 13.41 0.51 -8.40
C GLU A 602 13.18 1.90 -9.00
N GLY A 603 13.63 2.09 -10.24
CA GLY A 603 13.67 3.38 -10.94
C GLY A 603 14.63 3.32 -12.14
N PRO A 604 14.55 4.30 -13.06
CA PRO A 604 15.47 4.38 -14.18
C PRO A 604 16.85 4.87 -13.68
N VAL A 605 17.88 4.01 -13.75
CA VAL A 605 19.24 4.35 -13.29
C VAL A 605 20.22 4.30 -14.45
N LEU A 606 20.96 5.38 -14.70
CA LEU A 606 22.00 5.40 -15.73
C LEU A 606 23.23 4.60 -15.26
N ILE A 607 23.66 3.63 -16.06
CA ILE A 607 24.83 2.77 -15.79
C ILE A 607 25.68 2.62 -17.06
N ASN A 608 26.97 2.35 -16.90
CA ASN A 608 27.91 2.07 -18.00
C ASN A 608 29.02 1.08 -17.63
N ALA A 609 28.98 0.52 -16.43
CA ALA A 609 29.90 -0.52 -16.00
C ALA A 609 29.23 -1.47 -15.00
N LEU A 610 29.71 -2.71 -14.95
CA LEU A 610 29.37 -3.70 -13.94
C LEU A 610 30.62 -4.40 -13.43
N LYS A 611 30.55 -4.90 -12.19
CA LYS A 611 31.60 -5.71 -11.55
C LYS A 611 30.99 -6.97 -10.95
N MET A 612 31.60 -8.12 -11.17
CA MET A 612 31.11 -9.42 -10.69
C MET A 612 32.25 -10.25 -10.10
N SER A 613 31.97 -11.04 -9.07
CA SER A 613 32.95 -11.99 -8.52
C SER A 613 32.30 -13.29 -8.02
N GLU A 614 32.98 -14.40 -8.27
CA GLU A 614 32.62 -15.73 -7.74
C GLU A 614 33.20 -15.95 -6.33
N ALA A 615 32.51 -16.76 -5.51
CA ALA A 615 32.92 -17.01 -4.12
C ALA A 615 33.81 -18.25 -3.96
N LEU A 616 33.48 -19.35 -4.66
CA LEU A 616 34.09 -20.67 -4.48
C LEU A 616 34.91 -21.14 -5.69
N GLY A 617 35.70 -20.23 -6.26
CA GLY A 617 36.53 -20.49 -7.45
C GLY A 617 35.78 -20.27 -8.77
N ASN A 618 36.40 -20.64 -9.90
CA ASN A 618 35.86 -20.43 -11.24
C ASN A 618 34.89 -21.55 -11.61
N ARG A 619 33.63 -21.43 -11.19
CA ARG A 619 32.58 -22.42 -11.47
C ARG A 619 31.71 -22.04 -12.65
N ILE A 620 31.56 -20.75 -12.92
CA ILE A 620 30.77 -20.26 -14.07
C ILE A 620 31.53 -20.49 -15.37
N GLU A 621 30.88 -21.16 -16.32
CA GLU A 621 31.45 -21.54 -17.63
C GLU A 621 30.75 -20.86 -18.82
N GLU A 622 29.53 -20.38 -18.65
CA GLU A 622 28.82 -19.58 -19.64
C GLU A 622 27.80 -18.64 -18.98
N TYR A 623 27.85 -17.36 -19.34
CA TYR A 623 26.90 -16.38 -18.86
C TYR A 623 26.59 -15.28 -19.89
N LYS A 624 25.48 -14.57 -19.66
CA LYS A 624 25.15 -13.29 -20.30
C LYS A 624 24.58 -12.29 -19.30
N VAL A 625 24.78 -11.00 -19.56
CA VAL A 625 24.16 -9.91 -18.82
C VAL A 625 23.30 -9.05 -19.75
N GLU A 626 22.06 -8.82 -19.33
CA GLU A 626 21.07 -8.03 -20.05
C GLU A 626 20.54 -6.89 -19.17
N VAL A 627 20.27 -5.73 -19.76
CA VAL A 627 19.65 -4.57 -19.11
C VAL A 627 18.23 -4.38 -19.65
N GLN A 628 17.26 -4.13 -18.77
CA GLN A 628 15.89 -3.82 -19.16
C GLN A 628 15.69 -2.31 -19.29
N LEU A 629 15.26 -1.87 -20.48
CA LEU A 629 14.84 -0.51 -20.80
C LEU A 629 13.67 -0.55 -21.78
N ASP A 630 12.66 0.30 -21.58
CA ASP A 630 11.46 0.38 -22.42
C ASP A 630 10.82 -1.00 -22.66
N SER A 631 10.78 -1.80 -21.58
CA SER A 631 10.26 -3.17 -21.56
C SER A 631 10.98 -4.16 -22.50
N LYS A 632 12.23 -3.88 -22.89
CA LYS A 632 13.08 -4.75 -23.71
C LYS A 632 14.37 -5.09 -22.98
N TRP A 633 14.82 -6.33 -23.12
CA TRP A 633 16.14 -6.77 -22.65
C TRP A 633 17.19 -6.50 -23.72
N ILE A 634 18.22 -5.75 -23.34
CA ILE A 634 19.34 -5.36 -24.19
C ILE A 634 20.58 -6.07 -23.67
N LEU A 635 21.23 -6.89 -24.50
CA LEU A 635 22.48 -7.58 -24.16
C LEU A 635 23.60 -6.56 -23.99
N VAL A 636 24.26 -6.56 -22.82
CA VAL A 636 25.40 -5.67 -22.53
C VAL A 636 26.71 -6.42 -22.36
N ASP A 637 26.67 -7.71 -22.01
CA ASP A 637 27.85 -8.56 -21.92
C ASP A 637 27.50 -10.05 -22.09
N LYS A 638 28.47 -10.86 -22.55
CA LYS A 638 28.42 -12.33 -22.51
C LYS A 638 29.82 -12.91 -22.46
N GLY A 639 29.98 -14.07 -21.83
CA GLY A 639 31.29 -14.71 -21.72
C GLY A 639 31.23 -16.10 -21.13
N THR A 640 32.42 -16.66 -20.88
CA THR A 640 32.56 -18.00 -20.31
C THR A 640 32.85 -17.96 -18.82
N SER A 641 33.91 -17.28 -18.38
CA SER A 641 34.26 -17.20 -16.95
C SER A 641 34.07 -15.80 -16.36
N ILE A 642 33.60 -15.74 -15.11
CA ILE A 642 33.58 -14.54 -14.26
C ILE A 642 34.83 -14.51 -13.37
N GLY A 643 35.05 -15.57 -12.59
CA GLY A 643 36.18 -15.73 -11.69
C GLY A 643 36.19 -14.74 -10.52
N ALA A 644 37.38 -14.52 -9.94
CA ALA A 644 37.53 -13.76 -8.69
C ALA A 644 37.21 -12.25 -8.80
N ASP A 645 37.37 -11.65 -9.98
CA ASP A 645 37.01 -10.26 -10.25
C ASP A 645 36.87 -10.05 -11.76
N LYS A 646 35.67 -9.64 -12.19
CA LYS A 646 35.39 -9.26 -13.57
C LYS A 646 34.74 -7.89 -13.61
N THR A 647 35.38 -6.96 -14.30
CA THR A 647 34.82 -5.64 -14.59
C THR A 647 34.52 -5.53 -16.08
N VAL A 648 33.32 -5.09 -16.42
CA VAL A 648 32.87 -4.87 -17.80
C VAL A 648 32.40 -3.43 -17.95
N LYS A 649 32.80 -2.78 -19.05
CA LYS A 649 32.31 -1.45 -19.45
C LYS A 649 31.53 -1.56 -20.74
N PHE A 650 30.45 -0.79 -20.85
CA PHE A 650 29.55 -0.76 -22.00
C PHE A 650 29.04 0.68 -22.22
N PRO A 651 28.46 1.00 -23.39
CA PRO A 651 27.83 2.31 -23.61
C PRO A 651 26.79 2.64 -22.54
N SER A 652 26.70 3.90 -22.15
CA SER A 652 25.74 4.33 -21.13
C SER A 652 24.31 3.96 -21.51
N ILE A 653 23.62 3.31 -20.58
CA ILE A 653 22.25 2.83 -20.74
C ILE A 653 21.46 3.07 -19.45
N VAL A 654 20.19 3.44 -19.59
CA VAL A 654 19.26 3.51 -18.46
C VAL A 654 18.78 2.09 -18.13
N ALA A 655 18.98 1.66 -16.90
CA ALA A 655 18.59 0.36 -16.40
C ALA A 655 17.41 0.49 -15.43
N TRP A 656 16.33 -0.21 -15.75
CA TRP A 656 15.27 -0.53 -14.79
C TRP A 656 15.55 -1.83 -14.05
N LYS A 657 16.10 -2.81 -14.78
CA LYS A 657 16.55 -4.08 -14.24
C LYS A 657 17.84 -4.50 -14.91
N VAL A 658 18.65 -5.28 -14.21
CA VAL A 658 19.84 -5.93 -14.78
C VAL A 658 19.79 -7.41 -14.44
N LYS A 659 19.93 -8.26 -15.44
CA LYS A 659 19.81 -9.71 -15.30
C LYS A 659 21.07 -10.41 -15.78
N LEU A 660 21.67 -11.19 -14.88
CA LEU A 660 22.69 -12.18 -15.17
C LEU A 660 22.00 -13.53 -15.38
N THR A 661 22.25 -14.15 -16.53
CA THR A 661 21.86 -15.54 -16.81
C THR A 661 23.11 -16.39 -16.93
N ILE A 662 23.20 -17.44 -16.13
CA ILE A 662 24.28 -18.41 -16.14
C ILE A 662 23.74 -19.71 -16.75
N SER A 663 24.18 -20.03 -17.96
CA SER A 663 23.70 -21.18 -18.75
C SER A 663 24.57 -22.42 -18.59
N LYS A 664 25.80 -22.26 -18.09
CA LYS A 664 26.72 -23.38 -17.85
C LYS A 664 27.62 -23.11 -16.65
N PHE A 665 27.81 -24.12 -15.81
CA PHE A 665 28.67 -24.08 -14.64
C PHE A 665 29.06 -25.49 -14.21
N ASN A 666 30.14 -25.61 -13.43
CA ASN A 666 30.52 -26.82 -12.72
C ASN A 666 29.95 -26.80 -11.29
N ASP A 667 29.42 -27.94 -10.84
CA ASP A 667 28.63 -28.12 -9.60
C ASP A 667 27.41 -27.18 -9.51
N TYR A 668 27.63 -25.95 -9.05
CA TYR A 668 26.66 -24.87 -8.95
C TYR A 668 27.37 -23.51 -8.96
N PRO A 669 26.78 -22.46 -9.55
CA PRO A 669 27.36 -21.13 -9.57
C PRO A 669 27.35 -20.51 -8.17
N THR A 670 28.35 -19.66 -7.92
CA THR A 670 28.41 -18.82 -6.73
C THR A 670 28.67 -17.39 -7.13
N LEU A 671 28.01 -16.43 -6.49
CA LEU A 671 28.21 -15.02 -6.74
C LEU A 671 28.42 -14.31 -5.40
N LYS A 672 29.66 -13.88 -5.17
CA LYS A 672 30.05 -13.11 -3.99
C LYS A 672 29.65 -11.65 -4.12
N SER A 673 29.80 -11.07 -5.31
CA SER A 673 29.37 -9.69 -5.54
C SER A 673 28.87 -9.43 -6.95
N PHE A 674 27.89 -8.53 -7.04
CA PHE A 674 27.34 -7.98 -8.28
C PHE A 674 27.13 -6.48 -8.12
N GLY A 675 27.98 -5.67 -8.75
CA GLY A 675 27.93 -4.21 -8.66
C GLY A 675 27.59 -3.54 -9.99
N LEU A 676 26.85 -2.44 -9.93
CA LEU A 676 26.50 -1.61 -11.09
C LEU A 676 26.99 -0.18 -10.88
N TYR A 677 27.54 0.43 -11.92
CA TYR A 677 28.24 1.71 -11.78
C TYR A 677 28.00 2.65 -12.97
N PHE A 678 28.13 3.95 -12.70
CA PHE A 678 28.26 4.98 -13.71
C PHE A 678 29.62 5.68 -13.56
N VAL A 679 30.56 5.28 -14.40
CA VAL A 679 31.91 5.84 -14.47
C VAL A 679 31.87 7.06 -15.39
N LYS A 680 32.17 8.24 -14.82
CA LYS A 680 32.16 9.51 -15.55
C LYS A 680 33.30 9.64 -16.56
#